data_AF-A0AAV0U4C5-F1
#
_entry.id   AF-A0AAV0U4C5-F1
#
_cell.length_a   1.000
_cell.length_b   1.000
_cell.length_c   1.000
_cell.angle_alpha   90.00
_cell.angle_beta   90.00
_cell.angle_gamma   90.00
#
_symmetry.space_group_name_H-M   'P 1'
#
loop_
_entity.id
_entity.type
_entity.pdbx_description
1 polymer ?
#
loop_
_entity_poly.entity_id
_entity_poly.type
_entity_poly.pdbx_seq_one_letter_code
_entity_poly.pdbx_strand_id
1 'polypeptide(L)'
;MGTLRFSLAATRSSRDATVRTPDAVQHVDTTLRYMTAKNCSYPQELVLKLHDGRCRLTHVQILSHETHIARMLELFVSSRRSVDAIDDRDDDDDANGVTGFRCLGFFRLKSNVQSQYRARELKTVHVHAEATLLKLRIHNCYANEHNRHNQVGIMAIRLCGEALDGLPSCSTDDEAAAHSFVDQRNAVSHVMHDWRCEMKVSAKMAARIHEIRAAKDRAVAREDYDQAKNLKQREEQLKSFGLELARLEEQKREAVAAEDYDEAKQIKLEIGRLEALVNSNEMQPIMPIRLVGSSPTRSPAVPQCQSMHRSFSNSALPEANAEVSQVVKKGSMFDDDHGVLRRSAIGCFSGYNERKPTGGGDSAEQGDNKRGVPNSHFSGISGATNLPEPDEIPSELAKESEKLVAVIGPFFTRCFYSNLWNHRDAAICKVTTEMNDYTVEPIEVLEVCSTLAQSGIRDRIAQVALSAFCLLDRMVSFGALVHHDDMCRILGSTITQIVTKLGEPHAKLRDKAVTALEHLAAAENVGVVTVAIHVTKRLKKPLGIKSLQGRLLVLKKLLAAFDLVPGSVFTASGIMAFLEDCNCLAHQSREIREGGKDITVSLYLVVGTEVDKHLKSLRPKQLADYQAAFNAAKTAKKWNCDRTLASVKAANSSTDGRTKPSDEVQLEHRVEDAAGSEGGGSVNEYMCPFCRIASERFDADQHFWKSCKMLTPCKMCGQVIEISTLTDHLLVECEMRQNHRKCPRCGEAITLKFFERHVSLNDCPLRAQFGNRCPLCHEDTAPGENGWRCHLLDEGCPQNPRS
;
A
#
# COMPACT_ATOMS: atom_id res chain seq x y z
N MET A 1 4.72 -17.55 -16.00
CA MET A 1 5.05 -16.66 -17.13
C MET A 1 6.38 -17.13 -17.65
N GLY A 2 6.49 -17.47 -18.94
CA GLY A 2 7.71 -18.00 -19.51
C GLY A 2 8.68 -16.87 -19.91
N THR A 3 9.96 -17.21 -20.04
CA THR A 3 10.88 -16.42 -20.87
C THR A 3 10.63 -16.84 -22.32
N LEU A 4 10.36 -15.89 -23.20
CA LEU A 4 10.08 -16.13 -24.61
C LEU A 4 11.40 -16.20 -25.39
N ARG A 5 11.45 -17.13 -26.35
CA ARG A 5 12.61 -17.28 -27.24
C ARG A 5 12.48 -16.30 -28.40
N PHE A 6 13.58 -15.63 -28.74
CA PHE A 6 13.62 -14.67 -29.84
C PHE A 6 14.96 -14.68 -30.57
N SER A 7 14.94 -14.34 -31.86
CA SER A 7 16.10 -14.15 -32.72
C SER A 7 16.21 -12.69 -33.15
N LEU A 8 17.43 -12.27 -33.49
CA LEU A 8 17.67 -10.99 -34.12
C LEU A 8 17.19 -11.04 -35.58
N ALA A 9 16.20 -10.22 -35.91
CA ALA A 9 15.57 -10.20 -37.23
C ALA A 9 16.18 -9.13 -38.16
N ALA A 10 16.49 -7.95 -37.62
CA ALA A 10 17.16 -6.87 -38.36
C ALA A 10 17.82 -5.85 -37.43
N THR A 11 18.85 -5.18 -37.94
CA THR A 11 19.42 -3.94 -37.39
C THR A 11 19.41 -2.88 -38.48
N ARG A 12 18.90 -1.67 -38.20
CA ARG A 12 18.89 -0.54 -39.14
C ARG A 12 19.52 0.72 -38.53
N SER A 13 20.22 1.47 -39.36
CA SER A 13 20.74 2.82 -39.05
C SER A 13 19.97 3.83 -39.89
N SER A 14 19.58 4.99 -39.34
CA SER A 14 18.65 5.94 -40.00
C SER A 14 19.18 6.66 -41.27
N ARG A 15 20.26 6.16 -41.88
CA ARG A 15 20.89 6.71 -43.09
C ARG A 15 21.41 5.68 -44.10
N ASP A 16 21.38 4.38 -43.79
CA ASP A 16 21.88 3.33 -44.69
C ASP A 16 20.91 2.15 -44.77
N ALA A 17 20.28 1.99 -45.94
CA ALA A 17 19.41 0.87 -46.27
C ALA A 17 20.20 -0.40 -46.68
N THR A 18 21.37 -0.63 -46.07
CA THR A 18 22.18 -1.84 -46.30
C THR A 18 22.15 -2.74 -45.08
N VAL A 19 21.51 -3.91 -45.23
CA VAL A 19 21.48 -4.94 -44.18
C VAL A 19 22.88 -5.54 -44.05
N ARG A 20 23.66 -5.01 -43.11
CA ARG A 20 24.88 -5.67 -42.62
C ARG A 20 24.52 -6.54 -41.43
N THR A 21 24.46 -7.85 -41.63
CA THR A 21 24.54 -8.83 -40.55
C THR A 21 25.90 -8.70 -39.86
N PRO A 22 25.99 -8.34 -38.57
CA PRO A 22 27.27 -8.29 -37.89
C PRO A 22 27.80 -9.71 -37.68
N ASP A 23 29.02 -9.98 -38.11
CA ASP A 23 29.73 -11.20 -37.72
C ASP A 23 29.83 -11.28 -36.19
N ALA A 24 29.64 -12.50 -35.66
CA ALA A 24 29.58 -12.83 -34.24
C ALA A 24 28.31 -12.39 -33.44
N VAL A 25 27.12 -12.74 -33.94
CA VAL A 25 25.96 -12.97 -33.04
C VAL A 25 25.95 -14.43 -32.60
N GLN A 26 26.51 -14.70 -31.43
CA GLN A 26 26.52 -16.04 -30.84
C GLN A 26 25.11 -16.40 -30.36
N HIS A 27 24.53 -17.47 -30.91
CA HIS A 27 23.19 -17.95 -30.53
C HIS A 27 23.12 -18.31 -29.04
N VAL A 28 22.24 -17.65 -28.30
CA VAL A 28 21.88 -17.97 -26.90
C VAL A 28 20.37 -17.76 -26.73
N ASP A 29 19.62 -18.87 -26.59
CA ASP A 29 18.16 -18.95 -26.83
C ASP A 29 17.23 -18.03 -26.03
N THR A 30 17.74 -17.27 -25.05
CA THR A 30 16.92 -16.41 -24.18
C THR A 30 17.53 -15.05 -23.84
N THR A 31 18.75 -14.75 -24.28
CA THR A 31 19.44 -13.50 -23.87
C THR A 31 20.36 -12.95 -24.98
N LEU A 32 19.91 -11.89 -25.65
CA LEU A 32 20.71 -11.20 -26.67
C LEU A 32 21.65 -10.16 -26.05
N ARG A 33 22.91 -10.14 -26.51
CA ARG A 33 23.85 -9.03 -26.34
C ARG A 33 23.92 -8.23 -27.64
N TYR A 34 23.98 -6.90 -27.54
CA TYR A 34 24.03 -6.02 -28.70
C TYR A 34 24.91 -4.79 -28.43
N MET A 35 25.64 -4.31 -29.43
CA MET A 35 26.45 -3.10 -29.35
C MET A 35 26.36 -2.36 -30.69
N THR A 36 26.16 -1.04 -30.66
CA THR A 36 26.10 -0.23 -31.88
C THR A 36 27.48 -0.03 -32.50
N ALA A 37 27.54 0.26 -33.80
CA ALA A 37 28.80 0.55 -34.49
C ALA A 37 29.44 1.84 -33.96
N LYS A 38 30.79 1.93 -34.03
CA LYS A 38 31.55 3.11 -33.64
C LYS A 38 31.07 4.35 -34.40
N ASN A 39 30.74 5.42 -33.69
CA ASN A 39 30.26 6.70 -34.23
C ASN A 39 29.02 6.58 -35.15
N CYS A 40 28.12 5.63 -34.89
CA CYS A 40 26.87 5.50 -35.65
C CYS A 40 25.92 6.70 -35.48
N SER A 41 25.12 7.01 -36.51
CA SER A 41 24.05 8.01 -36.44
C SER A 41 22.85 7.49 -35.64
N TYR A 42 22.48 8.14 -34.54
CA TYR A 42 21.27 7.80 -33.79
C TYR A 42 20.02 8.49 -34.39
N PRO A 43 18.84 7.85 -34.34
CA PRO A 43 18.54 6.58 -33.67
C PRO A 43 18.99 5.33 -34.45
N GLN A 44 19.28 4.26 -33.71
CA GLN A 44 19.52 2.91 -34.24
C GLN A 44 18.29 2.03 -33.95
N GLU A 45 17.90 1.16 -34.87
CA GLU A 45 16.74 0.26 -34.69
C GLU A 45 17.18 -1.21 -34.61
N LEU A 46 16.65 -1.92 -33.62
CA LEU A 46 16.92 -3.33 -33.34
C LEU A 46 15.60 -4.11 -33.32
N VAL A 47 15.39 -5.02 -34.29
CA VAL A 47 14.15 -5.78 -34.45
C VAL A 47 14.37 -7.24 -34.03
N LEU A 48 13.54 -7.71 -33.09
CA LEU A 48 13.57 -9.04 -32.52
C LEU A 48 12.33 -9.82 -32.97
N LYS A 49 12.52 -11.04 -33.49
CA LYS A 49 11.43 -11.94 -33.89
C LYS A 49 11.24 -13.04 -32.85
N LEU A 50 10.01 -13.19 -32.38
CA LEU A 50 9.63 -14.23 -31.41
C LEU A 50 9.52 -15.59 -32.13
N HIS A 51 10.10 -16.64 -31.55
CA HIS A 51 10.12 -17.97 -32.15
C HIS A 51 8.78 -18.70 -32.01
N ASP A 52 8.13 -18.55 -30.86
CA ASP A 52 6.89 -19.24 -30.50
C ASP A 52 5.64 -18.58 -31.13
N GLY A 53 5.79 -18.01 -32.35
CA GLY A 53 4.73 -17.36 -33.11
C GLY A 53 4.25 -16.04 -32.50
N ARG A 54 2.93 -15.83 -32.51
CA ARG A 54 2.33 -14.67 -31.83
C ARG A 54 2.38 -14.91 -30.32
N CYS A 55 3.02 -14.00 -29.59
CA CYS A 55 3.12 -14.08 -28.13
C CYS A 55 2.47 -12.86 -27.47
N ARG A 56 1.87 -13.07 -26.29
CA ARG A 56 1.48 -11.97 -25.39
C ARG A 56 2.69 -11.61 -24.52
N LEU A 57 3.33 -10.49 -24.84
CA LEU A 57 4.36 -9.90 -23.99
C LEU A 57 3.72 -9.44 -22.68
N THR A 58 4.44 -9.61 -21.57
CA THR A 58 4.09 -9.14 -20.23
C THR A 58 5.15 -8.20 -19.66
N HIS A 59 6.43 -8.50 -19.88
CA HIS A 59 7.55 -7.72 -19.38
C HIS A 59 8.75 -7.79 -20.35
N VAL A 60 9.49 -6.70 -20.44
CA VAL A 60 10.76 -6.59 -21.18
C VAL A 60 11.83 -6.16 -20.20
N GLN A 61 12.89 -6.95 -20.04
CA GLN A 61 14.04 -6.61 -19.20
C GLN A 61 15.26 -6.30 -20.06
N ILE A 62 15.90 -5.16 -19.82
CA ILE A 62 17.07 -4.69 -20.56
C ILE A 62 18.17 -4.32 -19.56
N LEU A 63 19.31 -5.00 -19.66
CA LEU A 63 20.53 -4.70 -18.91
C LEU A 63 21.46 -3.88 -19.79
N SER A 64 21.79 -2.67 -19.33
CA SER A 64 22.76 -1.78 -19.98
C SER A 64 24.21 -2.17 -19.69
N HIS A 65 25.11 -1.84 -20.61
CA HIS A 65 26.55 -1.91 -20.41
C HIS A 65 27.03 -0.69 -19.61
N GLU A 66 27.90 -0.92 -18.63
CA GLU A 66 28.37 0.04 -17.63
C GLU A 66 28.91 1.34 -18.25
N THR A 67 29.72 1.28 -19.30
CA THR A 67 30.25 2.46 -20.00
C THR A 67 29.44 2.92 -21.22
N HIS A 68 28.44 2.15 -21.69
CA HIS A 68 27.76 2.38 -22.98
C HIS A 68 26.24 2.53 -22.82
N ILE A 69 25.80 3.30 -21.82
CA ILE A 69 24.39 3.46 -21.45
C ILE A 69 23.65 4.39 -22.43
N ALA A 70 22.55 3.91 -23.03
CA ALA A 70 21.64 4.71 -23.84
C ALA A 70 20.87 5.74 -23.00
N ARG A 71 20.64 6.95 -23.51
CA ARG A 71 19.81 7.96 -22.83
C ARG A 71 18.32 7.62 -22.87
N MET A 72 17.86 7.00 -23.96
CA MET A 72 16.45 6.69 -24.20
C MET A 72 16.30 5.47 -25.12
N LEU A 73 15.26 4.68 -24.85
CA LEU A 73 14.86 3.50 -25.61
C LEU A 73 13.35 3.57 -25.84
N GLU A 74 12.91 3.46 -27.09
CA GLU A 74 11.48 3.36 -27.47
C GLU A 74 11.11 1.93 -27.84
N LEU A 75 9.89 1.51 -27.52
CA LEU A 75 9.37 0.16 -27.75
C LEU A 75 8.26 0.19 -28.82
N PHE A 76 8.35 -0.67 -29.82
CA PHE A 76 7.31 -0.89 -30.82
C PHE A 76 7.03 -2.38 -31.00
N VAL A 77 5.78 -2.75 -31.28
CA VAL A 77 5.36 -4.14 -31.55
C VAL A 77 4.65 -4.26 -32.90
N SER A 78 4.78 -5.42 -33.54
CA SER A 78 4.00 -5.77 -34.73
C SER A 78 3.57 -7.22 -34.69
N SER A 79 2.37 -7.49 -35.24
CA SER A 79 1.80 -8.84 -35.36
C SER A 79 2.10 -9.52 -36.71
N ARG A 80 2.83 -8.84 -37.63
CA ARG A 80 3.25 -9.41 -38.92
C ARG A 80 4.22 -10.60 -38.75
N ARG A 81 4.20 -11.57 -39.66
CA ARG A 81 5.08 -12.78 -39.62
C ARG A 81 6.39 -12.65 -40.43
N SER A 82 6.48 -11.72 -41.38
CA SER A 82 7.65 -11.44 -42.25
C SER A 82 8.24 -10.05 -42.02
N VAL A 83 9.52 -9.88 -42.40
CA VAL A 83 10.32 -8.64 -42.20
C VAL A 83 10.47 -7.85 -43.51
N ASP A 84 10.18 -8.49 -44.64
CA ASP A 84 10.65 -8.10 -45.98
C ASP A 84 9.74 -7.09 -46.72
N ALA A 85 8.87 -6.41 -45.98
CA ALA A 85 7.94 -5.41 -46.51
C ALA A 85 7.82 -4.20 -45.56
N ILE A 86 8.97 -3.71 -45.09
CA ILE A 86 9.10 -2.39 -44.45
C ILE A 86 9.40 -1.39 -45.57
N ASP A 87 8.33 -0.89 -46.18
CA ASP A 87 8.38 0.25 -47.10
C ASP A 87 8.28 1.53 -46.27
N ASP A 88 9.16 2.49 -46.52
CA ASP A 88 9.37 3.65 -45.65
C ASP A 88 8.37 4.77 -45.99
N ARG A 89 7.34 4.94 -45.16
CA ARG A 89 6.56 6.18 -45.05
C ARG A 89 6.27 6.52 -43.59
N ASP A 90 6.96 7.56 -43.11
CA ASP A 90 6.54 8.33 -41.94
C ASP A 90 5.38 9.26 -42.36
N ASP A 91 4.18 8.70 -42.56
CA ASP A 91 2.95 9.47 -42.81
C ASP A 91 2.10 9.48 -41.52
N ASP A 92 1.87 10.68 -40.98
CA ASP A 92 1.24 10.96 -39.68
C ASP A 92 -0.30 10.91 -39.71
N ASP A 93 -0.88 10.38 -40.78
CA ASP A 93 -2.32 10.47 -41.07
C ASP A 93 -2.81 9.25 -41.88
N ASP A 94 -3.44 8.27 -41.22
CA ASP A 94 -4.81 7.84 -41.57
C ASP A 94 -5.41 6.89 -40.53
N ALA A 95 -6.74 6.96 -40.38
CA ALA A 95 -7.49 5.97 -39.63
C ALA A 95 -7.70 4.70 -40.48
N ASN A 96 -7.57 3.53 -39.85
CA ASN A 96 -7.96 2.22 -40.40
C ASN A 96 -6.98 1.50 -41.36
N GLY A 97 -5.70 1.34 -40.94
CA GLY A 97 -4.71 0.50 -41.64
C GLY A 97 -3.87 -0.41 -40.71
N VAL A 98 -4.33 -1.63 -40.43
CA VAL A 98 -3.66 -2.59 -39.51
C VAL A 98 -2.44 -3.25 -40.15
N THR A 99 -1.38 -2.48 -40.43
CA THR A 99 -0.17 -3.05 -41.08
C THR A 99 1.20 -2.51 -40.58
N GLY A 100 1.26 -1.61 -39.59
CA GLY A 100 2.52 -1.00 -39.10
C GLY A 100 3.13 -1.58 -37.81
N PHE A 101 4.27 -1.03 -37.38
CA PHE A 101 4.82 -1.18 -36.02
C PHE A 101 4.12 -0.20 -35.07
N ARG A 102 3.37 -0.71 -34.09
CA ARG A 102 2.66 0.10 -33.10
C ARG A 102 3.60 0.51 -31.96
N CYS A 103 3.76 1.81 -31.72
CA CYS A 103 4.50 2.32 -30.57
C CYS A 103 3.81 1.95 -29.25
N LEU A 104 4.60 1.54 -28.25
CA LEU A 104 4.16 1.29 -26.87
C LEU A 104 4.61 2.40 -25.90
N GLY A 105 5.49 3.29 -26.34
CA GLY A 105 6.11 4.34 -25.54
C GLY A 105 7.61 4.16 -25.36
N PHE A 106 8.22 5.02 -24.53
CA PHE A 106 9.66 5.09 -24.31
C PHE A 106 10.02 5.05 -22.82
N PHE A 107 11.28 4.73 -22.54
CA PHE A 107 11.86 4.87 -21.21
C PHE A 107 13.31 5.35 -21.28
N ARG A 108 13.80 5.88 -20.15
CA ARG A 108 15.17 6.36 -19.99
C ARG A 108 15.93 5.49 -19.00
N LEU A 109 17.21 5.28 -19.30
CA LEU A 109 18.21 4.78 -18.38
C LEU A 109 18.93 5.99 -17.74
N LYS A 110 19.49 5.80 -16.56
CA LYS A 110 20.21 6.80 -15.78
C LYS A 110 21.69 6.78 -16.11
N SER A 111 22.32 7.94 -16.06
CA SER A 111 23.78 8.01 -16.08
C SER A 111 24.35 7.45 -14.78
N ASN A 112 25.46 6.72 -14.86
CA ASN A 112 26.14 6.05 -13.75
C ASN A 112 27.49 6.72 -13.39
N VAL A 113 27.67 8.01 -13.73
CA VAL A 113 28.86 8.82 -13.41
C VAL A 113 29.25 8.70 -11.93
N GLN A 114 28.27 8.68 -11.02
CA GLN A 114 28.47 8.52 -9.57
C GLN A 114 29.18 7.21 -9.18
N SER A 115 29.15 6.19 -10.04
CA SER A 115 29.82 4.90 -9.86
C SER A 115 31.15 4.79 -10.61
N GLN A 116 31.70 5.91 -11.12
CA GLN A 116 32.84 5.93 -12.04
C GLN A 116 32.64 5.00 -13.25
N TYR A 117 31.43 4.99 -13.80
CA TYR A 117 31.02 4.16 -14.94
C TYR A 117 31.15 2.64 -14.72
N ARG A 118 31.11 2.16 -13.47
CA ARG A 118 31.21 0.73 -13.12
C ARG A 118 29.85 0.03 -12.93
N ALA A 119 28.78 0.75 -12.59
CA ALA A 119 27.47 0.15 -12.34
C ALA A 119 26.66 -0.08 -13.63
N ARG A 120 25.99 -1.24 -13.74
CA ARG A 120 25.03 -1.55 -14.83
C ARG A 120 23.61 -1.26 -14.37
N GLU A 121 22.77 -0.65 -15.21
CA GLU A 121 21.33 -0.53 -14.93
C GLU A 121 20.55 -1.66 -15.59
N LEU A 122 19.80 -2.42 -14.78
CA LEU A 122 18.75 -3.33 -15.23
C LEU A 122 17.39 -2.61 -15.20
N LYS A 123 16.75 -2.46 -16.36
CA LYS A 123 15.41 -1.90 -16.48
C LYS A 123 14.39 -3.01 -16.76
N THR A 124 13.34 -3.09 -15.95
CA THR A 124 12.17 -3.93 -16.24
C THR A 124 11.00 -3.04 -16.63
N VAL A 125 10.49 -3.21 -17.85
CA VAL A 125 9.32 -2.49 -18.39
C VAL A 125 8.15 -3.47 -18.45
N HIS A 126 7.02 -3.09 -17.87
CA HIS A 126 5.80 -3.90 -17.93
C HIS A 126 5.05 -3.52 -19.20
N VAL A 127 4.76 -4.51 -20.06
CA VAL A 127 4.17 -4.33 -21.40
C VAL A 127 3.07 -5.35 -21.55
N HIS A 128 1.83 -4.94 -21.80
CA HIS A 128 0.73 -5.87 -22.06
C HIS A 128 0.29 -5.78 -23.53
N ALA A 129 1.00 -6.48 -24.42
CA ALA A 129 0.79 -6.39 -25.86
C ALA A 129 1.05 -7.72 -26.56
N GLU A 130 0.21 -8.04 -27.54
CA GLU A 130 0.49 -9.12 -28.50
C GLU A 130 1.51 -8.66 -29.53
N ALA A 131 2.49 -9.52 -29.81
CA ALA A 131 3.55 -9.26 -30.77
C ALA A 131 4.05 -10.57 -31.41
N THR A 132 4.48 -10.47 -32.66
CA THR A 132 5.35 -11.43 -33.34
C THR A 132 6.76 -10.84 -33.49
N LEU A 133 6.83 -9.51 -33.65
CA LEU A 133 8.06 -8.72 -33.73
C LEU A 133 8.06 -7.64 -32.64
N LEU A 134 9.19 -7.44 -31.96
CA LEU A 134 9.47 -6.33 -31.06
C LEU A 134 10.62 -5.49 -31.64
N LYS A 135 10.40 -4.19 -31.85
CA LYS A 135 11.43 -3.24 -32.29
C LYS A 135 11.81 -2.33 -31.14
N LEU A 136 13.11 -2.23 -30.86
CA LEU A 136 13.71 -1.24 -29.97
C LEU A 136 14.30 -0.11 -30.83
N ARG A 137 13.91 1.14 -30.58
CA ARG A 137 14.59 2.32 -31.13
C ARG A 137 15.51 2.89 -30.07
N ILE A 138 16.80 2.91 -30.37
CA ILE A 138 17.90 3.23 -29.46
C ILE A 138 18.39 4.65 -29.78
N HIS A 139 18.33 5.54 -28.79
CA HIS A 139 18.89 6.90 -28.90
C HIS A 139 20.32 6.97 -28.39
N ASN A 140 20.95 8.14 -28.55
CA ASN A 140 22.34 8.42 -28.19
C ASN A 140 22.69 8.05 -26.73
N CYS A 141 23.96 7.75 -26.49
CA CYS A 141 24.50 7.39 -25.18
C CYS A 141 24.77 8.60 -24.26
N TYR A 142 25.00 8.34 -22.98
CA TYR A 142 25.65 9.31 -22.08
C TYR A 142 27.16 9.40 -22.39
N ALA A 143 27.65 10.62 -22.66
CA ALA A 143 29.07 10.86 -22.91
C ALA A 143 29.91 10.54 -21.67
N ASN A 144 31.05 9.87 -21.87
CA ASN A 144 32.02 9.53 -20.83
C ASN A 144 33.40 9.19 -21.44
N GLU A 145 34.44 9.22 -20.62
CA GLU A 145 35.85 9.04 -21.03
C GLU A 145 36.17 7.65 -21.59
N HIS A 146 35.40 6.63 -21.20
CA HIS A 146 35.57 5.24 -21.63
C HIS A 146 34.82 4.94 -22.94
N ASN A 147 33.81 5.73 -23.30
CA ASN A 147 33.00 5.59 -24.51
C ASN A 147 33.35 6.65 -25.57
N ARG A 148 34.59 6.59 -26.06
CA ARG A 148 35.16 7.56 -27.02
C ARG A 148 34.53 7.49 -28.43
N HIS A 149 33.64 6.54 -28.67
CA HIS A 149 33.02 6.27 -29.97
C HIS A 149 31.49 6.44 -29.96
N ASN A 150 30.94 7.05 -28.89
CA ASN A 150 29.51 7.27 -28.71
C ASN A 150 28.64 6.02 -28.95
N GLN A 151 29.12 4.84 -28.55
CA GLN A 151 28.41 3.57 -28.74
C GLN A 151 27.38 3.33 -27.62
N VAL A 152 26.36 2.53 -27.92
CA VAL A 152 25.41 1.99 -26.96
C VAL A 152 25.62 0.48 -26.87
N GLY A 153 25.68 -0.03 -25.64
CA GLY A 153 25.83 -1.46 -25.33
C GLY A 153 24.66 -1.96 -24.49
N ILE A 154 24.02 -3.01 -24.96
CA ILE A 154 22.98 -3.76 -24.25
C ILE A 154 23.56 -5.16 -23.95
N MET A 155 23.69 -5.49 -22.67
CA MET A 155 24.33 -6.73 -22.22
C MET A 155 23.37 -7.91 -22.09
N ALA A 156 22.07 -7.64 -21.96
CA ALA A 156 21.02 -8.64 -21.96
C ALA A 156 19.69 -7.99 -22.34
N ILE A 157 18.97 -8.61 -23.26
CA ILE A 157 17.54 -8.41 -23.47
C ILE A 157 16.84 -9.71 -23.09
N ARG A 158 15.82 -9.64 -22.25
CA ARG A 158 14.95 -10.77 -21.90
C ARG A 158 13.49 -10.37 -22.10
N LEU A 159 12.75 -11.21 -22.81
CA LEU A 159 11.33 -11.03 -23.10
C LEU A 159 10.54 -12.06 -22.29
N CYS A 160 9.52 -11.62 -21.54
CA CYS A 160 8.70 -12.49 -20.70
C CYS A 160 7.24 -12.42 -21.11
N GLY A 161 6.57 -13.58 -21.20
CA GLY A 161 5.19 -13.67 -21.64
C GLY A 161 4.70 -15.10 -21.81
N GLU A 162 3.81 -15.28 -22.80
CA GLU A 162 3.20 -16.55 -23.19
C GLU A 162 3.01 -16.58 -24.72
N ALA A 163 3.18 -17.77 -25.32
CA ALA A 163 2.85 -18.00 -26.72
C ALA A 163 1.34 -18.23 -26.86
N LEU A 164 0.72 -17.68 -27.91
CA LEU A 164 -0.71 -17.81 -28.19
C LEU A 164 -1.01 -18.90 -29.24
N ASP A 165 -0.07 -19.18 -30.13
CA ASP A 165 -0.19 -20.23 -31.16
C ASP A 165 0.29 -21.59 -30.61
N GLY A 166 -0.58 -22.28 -29.86
CA GLY A 166 -0.29 -23.56 -29.19
C GLY A 166 -1.06 -24.77 -29.73
N LEU A 167 -0.90 -25.11 -31.01
CA LEU A 167 -1.36 -26.38 -31.60
C LEU A 167 -0.20 -27.07 -32.34
N PRO A 168 -0.08 -28.41 -32.32
CA PRO A 168 0.96 -29.12 -33.05
C PRO A 168 0.63 -29.12 -34.55
N SER A 169 1.33 -28.29 -35.32
CA SER A 169 1.28 -28.37 -36.78
C SER A 169 2.05 -29.60 -37.26
N CYS A 170 1.33 -30.71 -37.39
CA CYS A 170 1.70 -31.76 -38.31
C CYS A 170 1.72 -31.19 -39.74
N SER A 171 2.83 -31.36 -40.44
CA SER A 171 2.83 -31.47 -41.90
C SER A 171 3.60 -32.73 -42.24
N THR A 172 3.01 -33.54 -43.11
CA THR A 172 3.63 -34.68 -43.80
C THR A 172 4.87 -34.18 -44.57
N ASP A 173 5.88 -35.00 -44.90
CA ASP A 173 5.75 -36.20 -45.75
C ASP A 173 6.75 -37.34 -45.39
N ASP A 174 6.56 -38.44 -46.12
CA ASP A 174 7.35 -39.66 -46.26
C ASP A 174 7.26 -40.81 -45.22
N GLU A 175 7.02 -41.99 -45.80
CA GLU A 175 6.86 -43.28 -45.13
C GLU A 175 8.19 -43.90 -44.71
N ALA A 176 8.19 -44.69 -43.62
CA ALA A 176 8.61 -46.10 -43.69
C ALA A 176 8.43 -46.86 -42.36
N ALA A 177 7.81 -48.03 -42.48
CA ALA A 177 8.12 -49.27 -41.75
C ALA A 177 8.14 -49.31 -40.20
N ALA A 178 7.01 -49.81 -39.68
CA ALA A 178 6.92 -51.10 -38.97
C ALA A 178 7.24 -51.22 -37.45
N HIS A 179 6.34 -51.94 -36.78
CA HIS A 179 6.35 -52.29 -35.37
C HIS A 179 7.36 -53.40 -35.00
N SER A 180 8.02 -53.27 -33.85
CA SER A 180 8.10 -54.30 -32.79
C SER A 180 8.66 -53.65 -31.51
N PHE A 181 7.86 -53.51 -30.46
CA PHE A 181 7.63 -54.45 -29.34
C PHE A 181 8.84 -54.67 -28.40
N VAL A 182 8.62 -54.34 -27.11
CA VAL A 182 9.50 -54.53 -25.92
C VAL A 182 10.71 -53.56 -25.90
N ASP A 183 10.83 -52.64 -24.94
CA ASP A 183 10.91 -52.90 -23.50
C ASP A 183 10.34 -51.78 -22.58
N GLN A 184 9.85 -52.17 -21.41
CA GLN A 184 9.38 -51.29 -20.34
C GLN A 184 10.50 -51.02 -19.32
N ARG A 185 11.29 -49.95 -19.51
CA ARG A 185 11.97 -49.16 -18.45
C ARG A 185 12.75 -47.99 -19.07
N ASN A 186 12.51 -46.77 -18.57
CA ASN A 186 13.23 -45.48 -18.79
C ASN A 186 12.55 -44.32 -19.54
N ALA A 187 11.21 -44.26 -19.60
CA ALA A 187 10.48 -43.06 -20.04
C ALA A 187 9.95 -42.16 -18.89
N VAL A 188 10.44 -42.33 -17.65
CA VAL A 188 9.95 -41.60 -16.45
C VAL A 188 10.92 -40.49 -16.00
N SER A 189 12.13 -40.41 -16.55
CA SER A 189 13.17 -39.47 -16.08
C SER A 189 13.12 -38.06 -16.70
N HIS A 190 12.57 -37.88 -17.91
CA HIS A 190 12.79 -36.65 -18.68
C HIS A 190 11.69 -35.56 -18.58
N VAL A 191 10.50 -35.89 -18.07
CA VAL A 191 9.42 -34.88 -17.81
C VAL A 191 9.46 -34.37 -16.35
N MET A 192 10.29 -34.98 -15.50
CA MET A 192 10.42 -34.63 -14.08
C MET A 192 11.56 -33.63 -13.78
N HIS A 193 12.42 -33.30 -14.76
CA HIS A 193 13.66 -32.57 -14.49
C HIS A 193 13.55 -31.03 -14.56
N ASP A 194 12.52 -30.47 -15.19
CA ASP A 194 12.42 -29.01 -15.45
C ASP A 194 11.82 -28.19 -14.29
N TRP A 195 11.35 -28.85 -13.22
CA TRP A 195 10.87 -28.18 -11.99
C TRP A 195 11.77 -28.39 -10.77
N ARG A 196 12.86 -29.16 -10.90
CA ARG A 196 13.72 -29.51 -9.76
C ARG A 196 14.81 -28.46 -9.43
N CYS A 197 14.93 -27.41 -10.26
CA CYS A 197 15.93 -26.35 -10.12
C CYS A 197 15.40 -25.03 -9.55
N GLU A 198 14.09 -24.86 -9.34
CA GLU A 198 13.53 -23.72 -8.59
C GLU A 198 13.00 -24.17 -7.22
N MET A 199 13.89 -24.14 -6.23
CA MET A 199 13.64 -24.38 -4.79
C MET A 199 13.23 -25.82 -4.42
N LYS A 200 13.60 -26.24 -3.21
CA LYS A 200 13.13 -27.50 -2.60
C LYS A 200 11.69 -27.35 -2.09
N VAL A 201 10.76 -27.04 -2.99
CA VAL A 201 9.33 -27.12 -2.66
C VAL A 201 8.96 -28.60 -2.58
N SER A 202 8.36 -29.02 -1.46
CA SER A 202 7.90 -30.40 -1.26
C SER A 202 7.05 -30.87 -2.44
N ALA A 203 7.32 -32.08 -2.96
CA ALA A 203 6.66 -32.61 -4.16
C ALA A 203 5.12 -32.62 -4.07
N LYS A 204 4.57 -32.76 -2.84
CA LYS A 204 3.14 -32.64 -2.54
C LYS A 204 2.62 -31.23 -2.83
N MET A 205 3.35 -30.20 -2.38
CA MET A 205 2.98 -28.80 -2.54
C MET A 205 3.10 -28.32 -4.00
N ALA A 206 4.10 -28.81 -4.73
CA ALA A 206 4.23 -28.56 -6.17
C ALA A 206 3.03 -29.14 -6.97
N ALA A 207 2.62 -30.38 -6.65
CA ALA A 207 1.43 -30.99 -7.25
C ALA A 207 0.14 -30.19 -6.94
N ARG A 208 -0.01 -29.69 -5.70
CA ARG A 208 -1.17 -28.88 -5.30
C ARG A 208 -1.24 -27.53 -6.01
N ILE A 209 -0.10 -26.86 -6.20
CA ILE A 209 -0.02 -25.61 -6.98
C ILE A 209 -0.45 -25.86 -8.44
N HIS A 210 -0.08 -27.01 -9.02
CA HIS A 210 -0.53 -27.41 -10.35
C HIS A 210 -2.04 -27.65 -10.42
N GLU A 211 -2.62 -28.33 -9.44
CA GLU A 211 -4.07 -28.58 -9.35
C GLU A 211 -4.89 -27.28 -9.25
N ILE A 212 -4.44 -26.33 -8.42
CA ILE A 212 -5.10 -25.03 -8.25
C ILE A 212 -4.97 -24.16 -9.51
N ARG A 213 -3.85 -24.22 -10.23
CA ARG A 213 -3.71 -23.60 -11.55
C ARG A 213 -4.73 -24.18 -12.53
N ALA A 214 -4.78 -25.50 -12.66
CA ALA A 214 -5.74 -26.16 -13.54
C ALA A 214 -7.21 -25.85 -13.17
N ALA A 215 -7.52 -25.72 -11.88
CA ALA A 215 -8.85 -25.30 -11.42
C ALA A 215 -9.15 -23.84 -11.76
N LYS A 216 -8.17 -22.93 -11.62
CA LYS A 216 -8.28 -21.52 -11.98
C LYS A 216 -8.51 -21.35 -13.48
N ASP A 217 -7.78 -22.10 -14.30
CA ASP A 217 -7.89 -22.01 -15.75
C ASP A 217 -9.26 -22.57 -16.23
N ARG A 218 -9.80 -23.60 -15.55
CA ARG A 218 -11.20 -24.04 -15.71
C ARG A 218 -12.26 -23.04 -15.21
N ALA A 219 -11.93 -22.17 -14.26
CA ALA A 219 -12.84 -21.09 -13.83
C ALA A 219 -12.85 -19.96 -14.87
N VAL A 220 -11.68 -19.56 -15.36
CA VAL A 220 -11.53 -18.57 -16.46
C VAL A 220 -12.24 -19.05 -17.73
N ALA A 221 -12.08 -20.31 -18.12
CA ALA A 221 -12.74 -20.89 -19.29
C ALA A 221 -14.28 -21.01 -19.16
N ARG A 222 -14.83 -20.81 -17.95
CA ARG A 222 -16.28 -20.74 -17.68
C ARG A 222 -16.75 -19.33 -17.36
N GLU A 223 -15.90 -18.33 -17.57
CA GLU A 223 -16.14 -16.91 -17.25
C GLU A 223 -16.46 -16.64 -15.75
N ASP A 224 -16.12 -17.60 -14.87
CA ASP A 224 -16.24 -17.46 -13.41
C ASP A 224 -14.99 -16.74 -12.87
N TYR A 225 -14.96 -15.43 -13.12
CA TYR A 225 -13.83 -14.56 -12.76
C TYR A 225 -13.63 -14.44 -11.24
N ASP A 226 -14.69 -14.58 -10.43
CA ASP A 226 -14.60 -14.54 -8.97
C ASP A 226 -13.97 -15.82 -8.41
N GLN A 227 -14.35 -17.00 -8.92
CA GLN A 227 -13.65 -18.24 -8.58
C GLN A 227 -12.20 -18.24 -9.06
N ALA A 228 -11.92 -17.72 -10.26
CA ALA A 228 -10.56 -17.58 -10.77
C ALA A 228 -9.70 -16.65 -9.88
N LYS A 229 -10.27 -15.54 -9.39
CA LYS A 229 -9.61 -14.60 -8.47
C LYS A 229 -9.31 -15.24 -7.11
N ASN A 230 -10.25 -16.02 -6.55
CA ASN A 230 -10.06 -16.77 -5.30
C ASN A 230 -8.96 -17.84 -5.45
N LEU A 231 -8.99 -18.61 -6.54
CA LEU A 231 -7.97 -19.63 -6.82
C LEU A 231 -6.59 -19.01 -7.05
N LYS A 232 -6.50 -17.84 -7.69
CA LYS A 232 -5.24 -17.07 -7.83
C LYS A 232 -4.66 -16.67 -6.47
N GLN A 233 -5.49 -16.21 -5.53
CA GLN A 233 -5.03 -15.87 -4.16
C GLN A 233 -4.52 -17.10 -3.41
N ARG A 234 -5.19 -18.25 -3.53
CA ARG A 234 -4.70 -19.52 -2.96
C ARG A 234 -3.41 -20.01 -3.61
N GLU A 235 -3.24 -19.84 -4.92
CA GLU A 235 -1.99 -20.14 -5.64
C GLU A 235 -0.82 -19.29 -5.12
N GLU A 236 -1.06 -18.03 -4.75
CA GLU A 236 -0.06 -17.10 -4.21
C GLU A 236 0.30 -17.43 -2.75
N GLN A 237 -0.69 -17.77 -1.92
CA GLN A 237 -0.48 -18.23 -0.54
C GLN A 237 0.34 -19.53 -0.47
N LEU A 238 0.06 -20.52 -1.34
CA LEU A 238 0.84 -21.76 -1.36
C LEU A 238 2.30 -21.54 -1.79
N LYS A 239 2.57 -20.57 -2.68
CA LYS A 239 3.95 -20.18 -3.00
C LYS A 239 4.66 -19.53 -1.82
N SER A 240 3.99 -18.65 -1.07
CA SER A 240 4.62 -18.01 0.09
C SER A 240 4.91 -19.02 1.20
N PHE A 241 4.02 -19.99 1.44
CA PHE A 241 4.31 -21.11 2.35
C PHE A 241 5.46 -22.00 1.85
N GLY A 242 5.55 -22.27 0.54
CA GLY A 242 6.67 -23.04 -0.04
C GLY A 242 8.03 -22.35 0.12
N LEU A 243 8.08 -21.02 -0.02
CA LEU A 243 9.29 -20.23 0.22
C LEU A 243 9.71 -20.23 1.69
N GLU A 244 8.76 -20.06 2.62
CA GLU A 244 9.05 -20.05 4.06
C GLU A 244 9.46 -21.44 4.58
N LEU A 245 8.84 -22.51 4.07
CA LEU A 245 9.23 -23.88 4.36
C LEU A 245 10.67 -24.16 3.90
N ALA A 246 11.01 -23.76 2.66
CA ALA A 246 12.37 -23.88 2.15
C ALA A 246 13.40 -23.06 2.97
N ARG A 247 13.02 -21.87 3.45
CA ARG A 247 13.85 -21.03 4.33
C ARG A 247 14.14 -21.74 5.66
N LEU A 248 13.12 -22.28 6.32
CA LEU A 248 13.27 -23.01 7.58
C LEU A 248 14.01 -24.34 7.41
N GLU A 249 13.84 -25.03 6.27
CA GLU A 249 14.64 -26.22 5.96
C GLU A 249 16.14 -25.92 5.73
N GLU A 250 16.48 -24.73 5.24
CA GLU A 250 17.87 -24.26 5.16
C GLU A 250 18.40 -23.91 6.55
N GLN A 251 17.69 -23.10 7.33
CA GLN A 251 18.10 -22.74 8.69
C GLN A 251 18.27 -23.96 9.61
N LYS A 252 17.40 -24.98 9.50
CA LYS A 252 17.56 -26.25 10.21
C LYS A 252 18.86 -26.98 9.80
N ARG A 253 19.27 -26.87 8.53
CA ARG A 253 20.49 -27.50 8.01
C ARG A 253 21.73 -26.75 8.49
N GLU A 254 21.68 -25.43 8.52
CA GLU A 254 22.71 -24.56 9.09
C GLU A 254 22.89 -24.83 10.59
N ALA A 255 21.81 -24.87 11.38
CA ALA A 255 21.86 -25.19 12.81
C ALA A 255 22.43 -26.59 13.08
N VAL A 256 22.02 -27.61 12.30
CA VAL A 256 22.61 -28.97 12.40
C VAL A 256 24.09 -28.99 12.00
N ALA A 257 24.51 -28.20 11.01
CA ALA A 257 25.91 -28.09 10.60
C ALA A 257 26.77 -27.28 11.59
N ALA A 258 26.15 -26.41 12.39
CA ALA A 258 26.76 -25.67 13.49
C ALA A 258 26.71 -26.43 14.84
N GLU A 259 26.21 -27.67 14.84
CA GLU A 259 26.00 -28.52 16.02
C GLU A 259 25.02 -27.95 17.09
N ASP A 260 24.23 -26.92 16.74
CA ASP A 260 23.15 -26.41 17.60
C ASP A 260 21.87 -27.25 17.41
N TYR A 261 21.85 -28.37 18.14
CA TYR A 261 20.73 -29.31 18.11
C TYR A 261 19.45 -28.78 18.77
N ASP A 262 19.55 -27.80 19.67
CA ASP A 262 18.38 -27.20 20.33
C ASP A 262 17.68 -26.21 19.40
N GLU A 263 18.41 -25.34 18.69
CA GLU A 263 17.86 -24.50 17.63
C GLU A 263 17.27 -25.36 16.49
N ALA A 264 18.01 -26.39 16.03
CA ALA A 264 17.50 -27.32 15.01
C ALA A 264 16.19 -28.02 15.43
N LYS A 265 16.01 -28.32 16.72
CA LYS A 265 14.79 -28.91 17.29
C LYS A 265 13.63 -27.92 17.28
N GLN A 266 13.86 -26.64 17.60
CA GLN A 266 12.82 -25.60 17.53
C GLN A 266 12.38 -25.36 16.08
N ILE A 267 13.34 -25.24 15.14
CA ILE A 267 13.03 -25.05 13.72
C ILE A 267 12.25 -26.26 13.16
N LYS A 268 12.56 -27.49 13.60
CA LYS A 268 11.80 -28.70 13.23
C LYS A 268 10.34 -28.66 13.71
N LEU A 269 10.07 -28.12 14.90
CA LEU A 269 8.70 -27.96 15.40
C LEU A 269 7.93 -26.91 14.58
N GLU A 270 8.57 -25.80 14.21
CA GLU A 270 7.96 -24.75 13.39
C GLU A 270 7.65 -25.22 11.96
N ILE A 271 8.55 -26.01 11.35
CA ILE A 271 8.29 -26.72 10.08
C ILE A 271 7.01 -27.56 10.18
N GLY A 272 6.89 -28.40 11.22
CA GLY A 272 5.69 -29.23 11.42
C GLY A 272 4.41 -28.43 11.64
N ARG A 273 4.50 -27.25 12.28
CA ARG A 273 3.37 -26.32 12.48
C ARG A 273 2.91 -25.70 11.15
N LEU A 274 3.84 -25.34 10.28
CA LEU A 274 3.53 -24.79 8.94
C LEU A 274 2.98 -25.86 7.99
N GLU A 275 3.52 -27.08 8.01
CA GLU A 275 2.97 -28.20 7.25
C GLU A 275 1.54 -28.54 7.68
N ALA A 276 1.25 -28.53 9.00
CA ALA A 276 -0.11 -28.70 9.51
C ALA A 276 -1.06 -27.60 9.05
N LEU A 277 -0.63 -26.33 9.04
CA LEU A 277 -1.42 -25.20 8.58
C LEU A 277 -1.75 -25.29 7.08
N VAL A 278 -0.79 -25.73 6.26
CA VAL A 278 -1.03 -25.98 4.82
C VAL A 278 -2.07 -27.10 4.64
N ASN A 279 -1.91 -28.23 5.33
CA ASN A 279 -2.81 -29.38 5.24
C ASN A 279 -4.25 -29.06 5.74
N SER A 280 -4.39 -28.25 6.79
CA SER A 280 -5.71 -27.81 7.29
C SER A 280 -6.49 -26.99 6.27
N ASN A 281 -5.80 -26.30 5.35
CA ASN A 281 -6.41 -25.52 4.27
C ASN A 281 -6.80 -26.39 3.05
N GLU A 282 -6.52 -27.69 3.07
CA GLU A 282 -6.79 -28.60 1.93
C GLU A 282 -8.17 -29.28 1.97
N MET A 283 -8.88 -29.25 3.11
CA MET A 283 -10.09 -30.06 3.34
C MET A 283 -11.39 -29.50 2.71
N GLN A 284 -11.31 -28.47 1.86
CA GLN A 284 -12.47 -28.02 1.07
C GLN A 284 -12.49 -28.71 -0.30
N PRO A 285 -13.42 -29.66 -0.57
CA PRO A 285 -13.48 -30.36 -1.84
C PRO A 285 -13.91 -29.42 -2.98
N ILE A 286 -13.20 -29.50 -4.11
CA ILE A 286 -13.61 -28.86 -5.37
C ILE A 286 -14.77 -29.68 -5.94
N MET A 287 -16.00 -29.19 -5.82
CA MET A 287 -17.19 -29.86 -6.32
C MET A 287 -17.14 -30.03 -7.85
N PRO A 288 -17.29 -31.26 -8.39
CA PRO A 288 -17.38 -31.49 -9.83
C PRO A 288 -18.79 -31.16 -10.34
N ILE A 289 -18.91 -30.21 -11.26
CA ILE A 289 -20.16 -29.94 -11.98
C ILE A 289 -20.26 -30.90 -13.17
N ARG A 290 -21.42 -31.56 -13.32
CA ARG A 290 -21.69 -32.54 -14.38
C ARG A 290 -21.68 -31.89 -15.76
N LEU A 291 -21.05 -32.52 -16.75
CA LEU A 291 -21.22 -32.17 -18.16
C LEU A 291 -22.62 -32.59 -18.62
N VAL A 292 -23.29 -31.70 -19.37
CA VAL A 292 -24.41 -32.05 -20.25
C VAL A 292 -23.91 -31.92 -21.68
N GLY A 293 -23.62 -33.05 -22.31
CA GLY A 293 -23.31 -33.13 -23.74
C GLY A 293 -24.59 -33.38 -24.55
N SER A 294 -24.66 -32.81 -25.75
CA SER A 294 -25.86 -32.77 -26.59
C SER A 294 -25.94 -33.89 -27.64
N SER A 295 -27.18 -34.30 -27.94
CA SER A 295 -27.68 -34.96 -29.18
C SER A 295 -27.63 -36.50 -29.27
N PRO A 296 -28.48 -37.15 -30.11
CA PRO A 296 -29.48 -36.59 -31.05
C PRO A 296 -30.93 -37.13 -30.89
N THR A 297 -31.82 -36.61 -31.75
CA THR A 297 -33.26 -36.90 -31.87
C THR A 297 -33.61 -38.27 -32.47
N ARG A 298 -34.62 -38.97 -31.90
CA ARG A 298 -35.62 -39.77 -32.66
C ARG A 298 -36.86 -40.13 -31.82
N SER A 299 -38.06 -39.80 -32.32
CA SER A 299 -39.37 -40.26 -31.82
C SER A 299 -39.83 -41.51 -32.62
N PRO A 300 -41.03 -42.10 -32.39
CA PRO A 300 -41.91 -42.14 -31.21
C PRO A 300 -42.35 -43.58 -30.81
N ALA A 301 -43.00 -43.79 -29.65
CA ALA A 301 -44.04 -44.82 -29.44
C ALA A 301 -44.70 -44.75 -28.03
N VAL A 302 -45.99 -45.08 -27.98
CA VAL A 302 -46.82 -45.37 -26.78
C VAL A 302 -47.11 -46.88 -26.83
N PRO A 303 -47.02 -47.66 -25.73
CA PRO A 303 -48.26 -48.04 -25.02
C PRO A 303 -48.17 -48.39 -23.51
N GLN A 304 -49.18 -47.88 -22.78
CA GLN A 304 -50.14 -48.63 -21.96
C GLN A 304 -49.75 -49.36 -20.64
N CYS A 305 -50.72 -49.29 -19.72
CA CYS A 305 -50.82 -49.85 -18.36
C CYS A 305 -50.35 -51.29 -18.15
N GLN A 306 -49.90 -51.59 -16.91
CA GLN A 306 -50.71 -52.43 -15.98
C GLN A 306 -50.23 -52.36 -14.51
N SER A 307 -51.14 -52.69 -13.60
CA SER A 307 -51.01 -52.67 -12.13
C SER A 307 -50.36 -53.94 -11.55
N MET A 308 -49.97 -53.93 -10.27
CA MET A 308 -50.61 -54.75 -9.20
C MET A 308 -49.90 -54.62 -7.84
N HIS A 309 -50.69 -54.29 -6.78
CA HIS A 309 -50.62 -54.71 -5.35
C HIS A 309 -49.27 -54.71 -4.56
N ARG A 310 -49.20 -54.57 -3.22
CA ARG A 310 -50.14 -54.74 -2.07
C ARG A 310 -49.66 -53.79 -0.95
N SER A 311 -50.49 -52.92 -0.38
CA SER A 311 -51.23 -53.11 0.88
C SER A 311 -50.38 -53.41 2.14
N PHE A 312 -50.39 -52.48 3.11
CA PHE A 312 -50.84 -52.74 4.49
C PHE A 312 -51.31 -51.44 5.15
N SER A 313 -52.21 -51.55 6.13
CA SER A 313 -53.05 -50.48 6.65
C SER A 313 -52.99 -50.38 8.18
N ASN A 314 -53.28 -49.20 8.73
CA ASN A 314 -54.06 -48.90 9.96
C ASN A 314 -53.93 -47.39 10.24
N SER A 315 -54.98 -46.55 10.21
CA SER A 315 -56.11 -46.40 11.16
C SER A 315 -55.68 -45.83 12.53
N ALA A 316 -56.33 -44.82 13.14
CA ALA A 316 -57.57 -44.09 12.81
C ALA A 316 -57.57 -42.62 13.36
N LEU A 317 -58.65 -41.89 13.01
CA LEU A 317 -59.10 -40.54 13.45
C LEU A 317 -59.68 -40.58 14.91
N PRO A 318 -60.39 -39.56 15.48
CA PRO A 318 -60.78 -38.21 15.02
C PRO A 318 -60.48 -37.11 16.11
N GLU A 319 -61.07 -35.91 16.23
CA GLU A 319 -62.10 -35.13 15.49
C GLU A 319 -61.96 -33.60 15.77
N ALA A 320 -62.72 -32.78 15.02
CA ALA A 320 -63.47 -31.55 15.45
C ALA A 320 -63.31 -30.34 14.50
N ASN A 321 -64.41 -29.96 13.84
CA ASN A 321 -64.49 -28.94 12.79
C ASN A 321 -64.80 -27.53 13.34
N ALA A 322 -64.44 -26.50 12.58
CA ALA A 322 -65.21 -25.24 12.47
C ALA A 322 -64.91 -24.48 11.16
N GLU A 323 -65.56 -24.91 10.08
CA GLU A 323 -65.93 -24.09 8.91
C GLU A 323 -66.83 -22.89 9.32
N VAL A 324 -67.15 -21.82 8.57
CA VAL A 324 -66.82 -21.30 7.22
C VAL A 324 -67.36 -19.85 7.14
N SER A 325 -66.76 -18.94 6.35
CA SER A 325 -67.47 -18.03 5.41
C SER A 325 -66.62 -16.87 4.91
N GLN A 326 -66.57 -16.73 3.59
CA GLN A 326 -66.12 -15.52 2.88
C GLN A 326 -67.29 -14.55 2.70
N VAL A 327 -67.03 -13.23 2.67
CA VAL A 327 -67.89 -12.28 1.93
C VAL A 327 -67.00 -11.33 1.12
N VAL A 328 -67.21 -11.33 -0.18
CA VAL A 328 -66.61 -10.38 -1.14
C VAL A 328 -67.49 -9.13 -1.24
N LYS A 329 -66.89 -7.94 -1.30
CA LYS A 329 -67.48 -6.80 -2.03
C LYS A 329 -66.40 -5.85 -2.56
N LYS A 330 -66.76 -5.18 -3.66
CA LYS A 330 -65.89 -4.42 -4.58
C LYS A 330 -66.60 -3.09 -4.88
N GLY A 331 -65.89 -1.96 -4.92
CA GLY A 331 -66.46 -0.63 -5.19
C GLY A 331 -65.41 0.48 -5.12
N SER A 332 -65.59 1.57 -5.86
CA SER A 332 -64.54 2.51 -6.26
C SER A 332 -64.89 4.00 -6.07
N MET A 333 -63.85 4.84 -6.02
CA MET A 333 -63.77 6.28 -6.39
C MET A 333 -64.77 7.29 -5.79
N PHE A 334 -64.24 8.37 -5.21
CA PHE A 334 -64.28 9.72 -5.80
C PHE A 334 -63.18 10.62 -5.19
N ASP A 335 -62.97 11.80 -5.80
CA ASP A 335 -61.80 12.66 -5.73
C ASP A 335 -61.78 13.74 -4.60
N ASP A 336 -60.71 14.54 -4.65
CA ASP A 336 -60.54 15.95 -4.24
C ASP A 336 -59.95 16.35 -2.86
N ASP A 337 -58.62 16.48 -2.88
CA ASP A 337 -57.88 17.78 -2.99
C ASP A 337 -57.58 18.69 -1.78
N HIS A 338 -56.39 19.33 -1.86
CA HIS A 338 -55.80 20.44 -1.09
C HIS A 338 -55.72 20.34 0.47
N GLY A 339 -54.64 20.76 1.16
CA GLY A 339 -53.34 21.24 0.69
C GLY A 339 -52.52 21.98 1.79
N VAL A 340 -51.19 21.84 1.71
CA VAL A 340 -50.13 22.80 2.13
C VAL A 340 -49.97 23.18 3.64
N LEU A 341 -48.85 22.76 4.26
CA LEU A 341 -47.75 23.68 4.67
C LEU A 341 -46.56 22.96 5.35
N ARG A 342 -45.49 22.79 4.54
CA ARG A 342 -44.05 23.00 4.83
C ARG A 342 -43.58 23.20 6.30
N ARG A 343 -42.57 22.41 6.67
CA ARG A 343 -41.22 22.97 6.94
C ARG A 343 -40.05 22.00 6.63
N SER A 344 -39.31 22.35 5.58
CA SER A 344 -37.93 21.95 5.25
C SER A 344 -36.94 22.41 6.36
N ALA A 345 -35.70 21.94 6.50
CA ALA A 345 -34.95 20.78 5.98
C ALA A 345 -33.54 20.72 6.64
N ILE A 346 -32.72 19.77 6.17
CA ILE A 346 -31.24 19.68 6.13
C ILE A 346 -30.67 18.64 7.12
N GLY A 347 -29.91 17.62 6.71
CA GLY A 347 -29.61 17.10 5.35
C GLY A 347 -28.17 16.62 5.20
N CYS A 348 -27.96 15.39 4.69
CA CYS A 348 -26.67 14.97 4.12
C CYS A 348 -26.80 13.71 3.25
N PHE A 349 -27.06 13.89 1.94
CA PHE A 349 -26.86 12.82 0.96
C PHE A 349 -26.55 13.39 -0.43
N SER A 350 -25.43 12.93 -1.01
CA SER A 350 -25.23 12.58 -2.43
C SER A 350 -23.85 12.97 -2.95
N GLY A 351 -23.30 12.11 -3.80
CA GLY A 351 -22.01 12.28 -4.45
C GLY A 351 -21.58 11.05 -5.27
N TYR A 352 -22.37 10.66 -6.28
CA TYR A 352 -21.98 10.77 -7.71
C TYR A 352 -22.74 9.83 -8.67
N ASN A 353 -23.19 10.43 -9.79
CA ASN A 353 -23.50 9.86 -11.11
C ASN A 353 -24.67 8.86 -11.28
N GLU A 354 -25.85 9.41 -11.56
CA GLU A 354 -26.82 8.78 -12.46
C GLU A 354 -26.37 8.87 -13.94
N ARG A 355 -26.64 7.82 -14.73
CA ARG A 355 -26.84 7.91 -16.17
C ARG A 355 -28.07 7.09 -16.55
N LYS A 356 -29.07 7.73 -17.15
CA LYS A 356 -30.20 7.03 -17.79
C LYS A 356 -29.73 6.22 -19.01
N PRO A 357 -30.46 5.15 -19.34
CA PRO A 357 -30.90 4.95 -20.71
C PRO A 357 -32.44 4.94 -20.83
N THR A 358 -32.91 5.24 -22.03
CA THR A 358 -34.32 5.20 -22.46
C THR A 358 -34.80 3.77 -22.71
N GLY A 359 -36.10 3.54 -22.58
CA GLY A 359 -36.70 2.20 -22.73
C GLY A 359 -37.03 1.77 -24.17
N GLY A 360 -37.41 0.50 -24.27
CA GLY A 360 -37.94 -0.21 -25.43
C GLY A 360 -38.19 -1.67 -24.99
N GLY A 361 -39.40 -2.20 -25.17
CA GLY A 361 -39.87 -3.40 -24.46
C GLY A 361 -40.03 -4.66 -25.32
N ASP A 362 -40.64 -5.68 -24.68
CA ASP A 362 -41.26 -6.89 -25.25
C ASP A 362 -40.33 -7.89 -25.99
N SER A 363 -40.45 -9.22 -25.85
CA SER A 363 -41.40 -10.10 -25.16
C SER A 363 -40.70 -11.29 -24.50
N ALA A 364 -41.43 -12.07 -23.69
CA ALA A 364 -40.91 -13.19 -22.90
C ALA A 364 -40.76 -14.52 -23.66
N GLU A 365 -39.78 -15.34 -23.25
CA GLU A 365 -39.91 -16.80 -23.20
C GLU A 365 -39.45 -17.32 -21.82
N GLN A 366 -40.07 -18.40 -21.35
CA GLN A 366 -39.94 -18.90 -19.97
C GLN A 366 -38.88 -20.00 -19.86
N GLY A 367 -37.94 -19.83 -18.93
CA GLY A 367 -36.95 -20.84 -18.53
C GLY A 367 -36.92 -20.99 -17.01
N ASP A 368 -37.29 -22.17 -16.53
CA ASP A 368 -37.52 -22.62 -15.15
C ASP A 368 -36.89 -21.77 -14.01
N ASN A 369 -37.75 -21.11 -13.24
CA ASN A 369 -37.38 -20.06 -12.29
C ASN A 369 -37.66 -20.51 -10.85
N LYS A 370 -36.68 -21.13 -10.19
CA LYS A 370 -36.61 -21.16 -8.72
C LYS A 370 -36.30 -19.75 -8.22
N ARG A 371 -37.34 -18.92 -8.16
CA ARG A 371 -37.29 -17.57 -7.58
C ARG A 371 -36.73 -17.70 -6.17
N GLY A 372 -35.54 -17.13 -5.94
CA GLY A 372 -35.11 -16.84 -4.58
C GLY A 372 -36.18 -15.96 -3.94
N VAL A 373 -36.76 -16.41 -2.83
CA VAL A 373 -37.69 -15.59 -2.06
C VAL A 373 -36.91 -14.35 -1.62
N PRO A 374 -37.35 -13.11 -1.96
CA PRO A 374 -36.65 -11.91 -1.52
C PRO A 374 -36.54 -11.91 -0.01
N ASN A 375 -35.34 -11.74 0.52
CA ASN A 375 -35.09 -11.83 1.95
C ASN A 375 -35.76 -10.63 2.64
N SER A 376 -36.94 -10.87 3.22
CA SER A 376 -37.83 -9.83 3.80
C SER A 376 -37.13 -9.01 4.88
N HIS A 377 -36.23 -9.65 5.64
CA HIS A 377 -35.37 -9.05 6.64
C HIS A 377 -34.42 -7.96 6.10
N PHE A 378 -34.12 -7.92 4.80
CA PHE A 378 -33.30 -6.87 4.18
C PHE A 378 -34.10 -5.90 3.29
N SER A 379 -35.43 -5.86 3.45
CA SER A 379 -36.28 -4.85 2.82
C SER A 379 -35.80 -3.42 3.13
N GLY A 380 -35.75 -2.58 2.09
CA GLY A 380 -35.24 -1.20 2.17
C GLY A 380 -33.73 -1.04 1.98
N ILE A 381 -32.92 -2.10 2.00
CA ILE A 381 -31.47 -2.01 1.79
C ILE A 381 -31.11 -2.38 0.35
N SER A 382 -30.56 -1.41 -0.39
CA SER A 382 -30.15 -1.58 -1.78
C SER A 382 -29.11 -2.69 -1.93
N GLY A 383 -29.40 -3.70 -2.77
CA GLY A 383 -28.49 -4.80 -3.07
C GLY A 383 -28.49 -5.96 -2.05
N ALA A 384 -29.17 -5.83 -0.90
CA ALA A 384 -29.16 -6.85 0.15
C ALA A 384 -30.33 -7.86 0.08
N THR A 385 -31.40 -7.55 -0.66
CA THR A 385 -32.63 -8.38 -0.74
C THR A 385 -32.43 -9.76 -1.35
N ASN A 386 -31.33 -9.99 -2.07
CA ASN A 386 -31.01 -11.23 -2.77
C ASN A 386 -29.84 -12.00 -2.11
N LEU A 387 -29.42 -11.59 -0.91
CA LEU A 387 -28.38 -12.28 -0.16
C LEU A 387 -28.88 -13.66 0.32
N PRO A 388 -28.02 -14.69 0.37
CA PRO A 388 -28.39 -16.00 0.91
C PRO A 388 -28.70 -15.92 2.41
N GLU A 389 -29.34 -16.94 2.96
CA GLU A 389 -29.47 -17.05 4.42
C GLU A 389 -28.08 -17.18 5.08
N PRO A 390 -27.84 -16.53 6.24
CA PRO A 390 -26.57 -16.62 6.95
C PRO A 390 -26.39 -17.99 7.61
N ASP A 391 -25.15 -18.42 7.80
CA ASP A 391 -24.83 -19.65 8.55
C ASP A 391 -25.39 -19.63 9.98
N GLU A 392 -25.47 -20.78 10.64
CA GLU A 392 -25.81 -20.87 12.07
C GLU A 392 -24.64 -20.40 12.95
N ILE A 393 -24.96 -19.84 14.12
CA ILE A 393 -23.94 -19.36 15.07
C ILE A 393 -23.25 -20.58 15.69
N PRO A 394 -21.90 -20.66 15.69
CA PRO A 394 -21.19 -21.72 16.39
C PRO A 394 -21.59 -21.80 17.87
N SER A 395 -21.75 -23.02 18.40
CA SER A 395 -22.22 -23.23 19.78
C SER A 395 -21.34 -22.58 20.85
N GLU A 396 -20.05 -22.38 20.55
CA GLU A 396 -19.09 -21.63 21.38
C GLU A 396 -19.52 -20.16 21.61
N LEU A 397 -20.13 -19.53 20.61
CA LEU A 397 -20.57 -18.13 20.61
C LEU A 397 -22.04 -17.98 21.03
N ALA A 398 -22.77 -19.07 21.27
CA ALA A 398 -24.19 -19.03 21.63
C ALA A 398 -24.47 -18.24 22.93
N LYS A 399 -23.56 -18.31 23.92
CA LYS A 399 -23.69 -17.55 25.19
C LYS A 399 -23.38 -16.07 25.02
N GLU A 400 -22.37 -15.72 24.24
CA GLU A 400 -22.01 -14.31 23.97
C GLU A 400 -23.05 -13.61 23.08
N SER A 401 -23.72 -14.39 22.24
CA SER A 401 -24.75 -13.90 21.32
C SER A 401 -26.15 -13.79 21.93
N GLU A 402 -26.41 -14.30 23.14
CA GLU A 402 -27.73 -14.28 23.78
C GLU A 402 -28.33 -12.87 23.87
N LYS A 403 -27.55 -11.87 24.32
CA LYS A 403 -27.95 -10.46 24.34
C LYS A 403 -28.21 -9.88 22.94
N LEU A 404 -27.42 -10.26 21.94
CA LEU A 404 -27.63 -9.83 20.55
C LEU A 404 -28.94 -10.42 20.00
N VAL A 405 -29.19 -11.71 20.22
CA VAL A 405 -30.42 -12.39 19.80
C VAL A 405 -31.66 -11.77 20.48
N ALA A 406 -31.57 -11.36 21.74
CA ALA A 406 -32.66 -10.73 22.47
C ALA A 406 -33.07 -9.36 21.90
N VAL A 407 -32.11 -8.55 21.42
CA VAL A 407 -32.36 -7.18 20.93
C VAL A 407 -32.54 -7.11 19.42
N ILE A 408 -31.55 -7.58 18.65
CA ILE A 408 -31.57 -7.51 17.17
C ILE A 408 -32.11 -8.79 16.52
N GLY A 409 -32.54 -9.78 17.30
CA GLY A 409 -33.10 -11.02 16.80
C GLY A 409 -32.06 -12.03 16.26
N PRO A 410 -32.47 -13.29 16.06
CA PRO A 410 -31.57 -14.36 15.65
C PRO A 410 -31.02 -14.17 14.22
N PHE A 411 -31.80 -13.60 13.31
CA PHE A 411 -31.40 -13.40 11.91
C PHE A 411 -30.22 -12.43 11.78
N PHE A 412 -30.35 -11.20 12.30
CA PHE A 412 -29.25 -10.22 12.21
C PHE A 412 -28.03 -10.63 13.05
N THR A 413 -28.22 -11.38 14.14
CA THR A 413 -27.10 -11.96 14.90
C THR A 413 -26.33 -13.02 14.09
N ARG A 414 -27.02 -13.89 13.33
CA ARG A 414 -26.36 -14.79 12.35
C ARG A 414 -25.63 -13.99 11.26
N CYS A 415 -26.25 -12.95 10.72
CA CYS A 415 -25.62 -12.08 9.73
C CYS A 415 -24.37 -11.37 10.26
N PHE A 416 -24.32 -11.03 11.55
CA PHE A 416 -23.16 -10.42 12.21
C PHE A 416 -21.95 -11.36 12.32
N TYR A 417 -22.17 -12.64 12.66
CA TYR A 417 -21.11 -13.65 12.73
C TYR A 417 -20.76 -14.29 11.37
N SER A 418 -21.56 -14.02 10.33
CA SER A 418 -21.34 -14.51 8.97
C SER A 418 -19.95 -14.19 8.42
N ASN A 419 -19.36 -15.18 7.74
CA ASN A 419 -18.11 -15.00 6.99
C ASN A 419 -18.27 -14.01 5.82
N LEU A 420 -19.47 -13.92 5.23
CA LEU A 420 -19.81 -12.98 4.15
C LEU A 420 -19.92 -11.56 4.67
N TRP A 421 -19.02 -10.69 4.22
CA TRP A 421 -18.99 -9.28 4.62
C TRP A 421 -20.28 -8.52 4.26
N ASN A 422 -20.96 -8.90 3.16
CA ASN A 422 -22.27 -8.35 2.79
C ASN A 422 -23.33 -8.54 3.87
N HIS A 423 -23.32 -9.68 4.58
CA HIS A 423 -24.26 -9.94 5.67
C HIS A 423 -23.96 -9.02 6.87
N ARG A 424 -22.67 -8.85 7.20
CA ARG A 424 -22.24 -7.95 8.29
C ARG A 424 -22.58 -6.49 7.98
N ASP A 425 -22.33 -6.04 6.74
CA ASP A 425 -22.66 -4.69 6.27
C ASP A 425 -24.16 -4.43 6.29
N ALA A 426 -24.95 -5.33 5.69
CA ALA A 426 -26.40 -5.19 5.62
C ALA A 426 -27.07 -5.25 7.01
N ALA A 427 -26.59 -6.12 7.91
CA ALA A 427 -27.08 -6.17 9.29
C ALA A 427 -26.80 -4.87 10.05
N ILE A 428 -25.57 -4.34 9.98
CA ILE A 428 -25.22 -3.05 10.60
C ILE A 428 -26.08 -1.92 10.04
N CYS A 429 -26.25 -1.85 8.71
CA CYS A 429 -27.11 -0.86 8.07
C CYS A 429 -28.58 -0.97 8.51
N LYS A 430 -29.13 -2.19 8.61
CA LYS A 430 -30.52 -2.44 9.01
C LYS A 430 -30.77 -2.01 10.45
N VAL A 431 -29.91 -2.47 11.37
CA VAL A 431 -29.94 -2.06 12.79
C VAL A 431 -29.76 -0.55 12.95
N THR A 432 -28.94 0.11 12.12
CA THR A 432 -28.78 1.58 12.13
C THR A 432 -30.08 2.30 11.73
N THR A 433 -30.81 1.76 10.75
CA THR A 433 -32.07 2.36 10.27
C THR A 433 -33.23 2.12 11.25
N GLU A 434 -33.38 0.89 11.74
CA GLU A 434 -34.49 0.44 12.60
C GLU A 434 -34.24 0.68 14.10
N MET A 435 -33.17 1.40 14.45
CA MET A 435 -32.74 1.59 15.85
C MET A 435 -33.80 2.27 16.74
N ASN A 436 -34.75 2.99 16.14
CA ASN A 436 -35.88 3.62 16.83
C ASN A 436 -37.08 2.68 17.04
N ASP A 437 -37.12 1.55 16.34
CA ASP A 437 -38.27 0.65 16.25
C ASP A 437 -38.18 -0.52 17.24
N TYR A 438 -37.01 -0.70 17.89
CA TYR A 438 -36.82 -1.68 18.96
C TYR A 438 -37.58 -1.27 20.22
N THR A 439 -38.37 -2.19 20.76
CA THR A 439 -39.20 -2.00 21.97
C THR A 439 -38.44 -2.19 23.29
N VAL A 440 -37.11 -2.32 23.23
CA VAL A 440 -36.22 -2.59 24.37
C VAL A 440 -35.73 -1.27 24.98
N GLU A 441 -35.37 -1.29 26.27
CA GLU A 441 -34.71 -0.17 26.97
C GLU A 441 -33.58 0.45 26.12
N PRO A 442 -33.54 1.79 25.91
CA PRO A 442 -32.56 2.43 25.03
C PRO A 442 -31.09 2.12 25.36
N ILE A 443 -30.79 1.88 26.64
CA ILE A 443 -29.45 1.51 27.11
C ILE A 443 -29.04 0.14 26.58
N GLU A 444 -29.94 -0.86 26.58
CA GLU A 444 -29.63 -2.21 26.08
C GLU A 444 -29.43 -2.21 24.56
N VAL A 445 -30.24 -1.44 23.83
CA VAL A 445 -30.05 -1.20 22.39
C VAL A 445 -28.67 -0.60 22.12
N LEU A 446 -28.24 0.39 22.92
CA LEU A 446 -26.92 1.01 22.80
C LEU A 446 -25.76 0.07 23.18
N GLU A 447 -25.91 -0.82 24.16
CA GLU A 447 -24.91 -1.86 24.47
C GLU A 447 -24.69 -2.82 23.28
N VAL A 448 -25.78 -3.29 22.68
CA VAL A 448 -25.73 -4.18 21.51
C VAL A 448 -25.17 -3.46 20.29
N CYS A 449 -25.64 -2.25 19.98
CA CYS A 449 -25.10 -1.42 18.91
C CYS A 449 -23.62 -1.06 19.12
N SER A 450 -23.16 -0.87 20.36
CA SER A 450 -21.74 -0.68 20.68
C SER A 450 -20.91 -1.91 20.33
N THR A 451 -21.43 -3.10 20.63
CA THR A 451 -20.78 -4.38 20.29
C THR A 451 -20.67 -4.56 18.77
N LEU A 452 -21.74 -4.25 18.03
CA LEU A 452 -21.74 -4.24 16.56
C LEU A 452 -20.71 -3.23 16.00
N ALA A 453 -20.71 -2.00 16.51
CA ALA A 453 -19.79 -0.95 16.07
C ALA A 453 -18.32 -1.30 16.35
N GLN A 454 -18.00 -1.84 17.53
CA GLN A 454 -16.65 -2.30 17.89
C GLN A 454 -16.12 -3.39 16.95
N SER A 455 -16.99 -4.32 16.54
CA SER A 455 -16.63 -5.38 15.61
C SER A 455 -16.48 -4.84 14.19
N GLY A 456 -17.47 -4.07 13.70
CA GLY A 456 -17.45 -3.50 12.35
C GLY A 456 -16.30 -2.51 12.12
N ILE A 457 -15.99 -1.64 13.08
CA ILE A 457 -14.83 -0.72 13.01
C ILE A 457 -13.52 -1.50 12.94
N ARG A 458 -13.43 -2.70 13.55
CA ARG A 458 -12.25 -3.59 13.46
C ARG A 458 -12.20 -4.43 12.18
N ASP A 459 -13.25 -4.46 11.37
CA ASP A 459 -13.30 -5.31 10.17
C ASP A 459 -12.15 -4.98 9.20
N ARG A 460 -11.74 -6.00 8.45
CA ARG A 460 -10.74 -5.90 7.37
C ARG A 460 -11.35 -5.30 6.11
N ILE A 461 -12.67 -5.41 5.94
CA ILE A 461 -13.41 -4.85 4.81
C ILE A 461 -13.83 -3.41 5.14
N ALA A 462 -13.28 -2.45 4.38
CA ALA A 462 -13.49 -1.03 4.62
C ALA A 462 -14.96 -0.60 4.56
N GLN A 463 -15.79 -1.26 3.76
CA GLN A 463 -17.23 -0.97 3.64
C GLN A 463 -17.97 -1.25 4.96
N VAL A 464 -17.77 -2.42 5.57
CA VAL A 464 -18.36 -2.79 6.88
C VAL A 464 -17.94 -1.79 7.97
N ALA A 465 -16.67 -1.37 7.96
CA ALA A 465 -16.17 -0.36 8.88
C ALA A 465 -16.80 1.03 8.65
N LEU A 466 -17.06 1.43 7.40
CA LEU A 466 -17.79 2.68 7.10
C LEU A 466 -19.23 2.64 7.61
N SER A 467 -19.94 1.51 7.42
CA SER A 467 -21.29 1.32 7.95
C SER A 467 -21.32 1.33 9.48
N ALA A 468 -20.29 0.79 10.13
CA ALA A 468 -20.12 0.87 11.58
C ALA A 468 -19.84 2.29 12.10
N PHE A 469 -19.19 3.16 11.29
CA PHE A 469 -19.11 4.59 11.60
C PHE A 469 -20.47 5.29 11.47
N CYS A 470 -21.28 4.94 10.47
CA CYS A 470 -22.65 5.46 10.35
C CYS A 470 -23.54 5.01 11.54
N LEU A 471 -23.39 3.77 12.00
CA LEU A 471 -24.04 3.28 13.22
C LEU A 471 -23.63 4.13 14.43
N LEU A 472 -22.34 4.43 14.59
CA LEU A 472 -21.85 5.26 15.69
C LEU A 472 -22.43 6.70 15.67
N ASP A 473 -22.44 7.38 14.52
CA ASP A 473 -23.05 8.71 14.37
C ASP A 473 -24.55 8.67 14.79
N ARG A 474 -25.25 7.58 14.44
CA ARG A 474 -26.65 7.35 14.82
C ARG A 474 -26.83 7.02 16.31
N MET A 475 -25.94 6.21 16.90
CA MET A 475 -25.93 5.90 18.34
C MET A 475 -25.80 7.15 19.21
N VAL A 476 -24.90 8.06 18.84
CA VAL A 476 -24.72 9.35 19.56
C VAL A 476 -25.99 10.18 19.51
N SER A 477 -26.65 10.22 18.33
CA SER A 477 -27.91 10.95 18.11
C SER A 477 -29.10 10.37 18.89
N PHE A 478 -29.16 9.04 19.03
CA PHE A 478 -30.22 8.33 19.77
C PHE A 478 -30.00 8.37 21.28
N GLY A 479 -28.76 8.21 21.73
CA GLY A 479 -28.35 8.32 23.13
C GLY A 479 -28.33 9.76 23.68
N ALA A 480 -28.92 10.74 22.98
CA ALA A 480 -28.92 12.15 23.39
C ALA A 480 -29.62 12.41 24.73
N LEU A 481 -30.52 11.51 25.16
CA LEU A 481 -31.22 11.58 26.45
C LEU A 481 -30.59 10.68 27.54
N VAL A 482 -29.53 9.91 27.20
CA VAL A 482 -28.86 9.01 28.14
C VAL A 482 -27.81 9.78 28.93
N HIS A 483 -27.64 9.45 30.22
CA HIS A 483 -26.63 10.07 31.06
C HIS A 483 -25.22 9.91 30.48
N HIS A 484 -24.43 10.99 30.59
CA HIS A 484 -23.06 11.08 30.09
C HIS A 484 -22.19 9.87 30.51
N ASP A 485 -22.27 9.45 31.77
CA ASP A 485 -21.42 8.39 32.30
C ASP A 485 -21.77 6.99 31.75
N ASP A 486 -23.05 6.73 31.50
CA ASP A 486 -23.49 5.50 30.83
C ASP A 486 -23.07 5.49 29.36
N MET A 487 -23.23 6.61 28.64
CA MET A 487 -22.76 6.76 27.26
C MET A 487 -21.24 6.59 27.15
N CYS A 488 -20.47 7.16 28.08
CA CYS A 488 -19.03 6.99 28.16
C CYS A 488 -18.63 5.53 28.46
N ARG A 489 -19.35 4.84 29.35
CA ARG A 489 -19.15 3.41 29.63
C ARG A 489 -19.41 2.56 28.38
N ILE A 490 -20.52 2.79 27.68
CA ILE A 490 -20.93 2.04 26.49
C ILE A 490 -19.97 2.27 25.31
N LEU A 491 -19.53 3.52 25.08
CA LEU A 491 -18.71 3.87 23.92
C LEU A 491 -17.20 3.75 24.15
N GLY A 492 -16.70 3.67 25.38
CA GLY A 492 -15.24 3.69 25.66
C GLY A 492 -14.43 2.60 24.94
N SER A 493 -14.98 1.40 24.75
CA SER A 493 -14.33 0.36 23.93
C SER A 493 -14.34 0.73 22.44
N THR A 494 -15.47 1.24 21.93
CA THR A 494 -15.63 1.73 20.55
C THR A 494 -14.65 2.85 20.23
N ILE A 495 -14.55 3.87 21.08
CA ILE A 495 -13.59 4.98 20.97
C ILE A 495 -12.15 4.43 20.91
N THR A 496 -11.83 3.42 21.72
CA THR A 496 -10.52 2.76 21.68
C THR A 496 -10.24 2.12 20.30
N GLN A 497 -11.24 1.50 19.65
CA GLN A 497 -11.07 0.95 18.29
C GLN A 497 -10.91 2.05 17.23
N ILE A 498 -11.65 3.17 17.34
CA ILE A 498 -11.52 4.31 16.42
C ILE A 498 -10.12 4.91 16.50
N VAL A 499 -9.59 5.12 17.71
CA VAL A 499 -8.24 5.63 17.95
C VAL A 499 -7.18 4.67 17.40
N THR A 500 -7.43 3.36 17.37
CA THR A 500 -6.58 2.38 16.68
C THR A 500 -6.64 2.53 15.16
N LYS A 501 -7.83 2.74 14.58
CA LYS A 501 -8.01 2.95 13.12
C LYS A 501 -7.43 4.26 12.57
N LEU A 502 -7.06 5.23 13.42
CA LEU A 502 -6.25 6.39 13.01
C LEU A 502 -4.90 5.98 12.35
N GLY A 503 -4.40 4.77 12.62
CA GLY A 503 -3.18 4.22 12.00
C GLY A 503 -3.37 3.44 10.69
N GLU A 504 -4.61 3.28 10.19
CA GLU A 504 -4.92 2.44 9.03
C GLU A 504 -4.29 2.97 7.71
N PRO A 505 -3.75 2.13 6.81
CA PRO A 505 -3.29 2.56 5.48
C PRO A 505 -4.37 3.24 4.61
N HIS A 506 -5.64 2.83 4.72
CA HIS A 506 -6.73 3.34 3.88
C HIS A 506 -7.16 4.77 4.28
N ALA A 507 -6.87 5.77 3.43
CA ALA A 507 -7.08 7.19 3.74
C ALA A 507 -8.52 7.52 4.18
N LYS A 508 -9.53 7.18 3.36
CA LYS A 508 -10.95 7.42 3.66
C LYS A 508 -11.39 6.89 5.04
N LEU A 509 -10.77 5.82 5.55
CA LEU A 509 -11.12 5.26 6.85
C LEU A 509 -10.46 6.03 8.00
N ARG A 510 -9.21 6.50 7.82
CA ARG A 510 -8.60 7.44 8.77
C ARG A 510 -9.38 8.75 8.84
N ASP A 511 -9.78 9.30 7.70
CA ASP A 511 -10.51 10.56 7.64
C ASP A 511 -11.86 10.43 8.37
N LYS A 512 -12.59 9.33 8.15
CA LYS A 512 -13.81 9.00 8.90
C LYS A 512 -13.56 8.76 10.39
N ALA A 513 -12.47 8.11 10.77
CA ALA A 513 -12.09 7.95 12.17
C ALA A 513 -11.79 9.29 12.87
N VAL A 514 -11.14 10.24 12.17
CA VAL A 514 -10.93 11.61 12.68
C VAL A 514 -12.27 12.31 12.86
N THR A 515 -13.12 12.35 11.83
CA THR A 515 -14.43 13.00 11.91
C THR A 515 -15.33 12.40 13.00
N ALA A 516 -15.33 11.08 13.18
CA ALA A 516 -16.10 10.42 14.24
C ALA A 516 -15.63 10.84 15.65
N LEU A 517 -14.32 11.02 15.87
CA LEU A 517 -13.80 11.52 17.15
C LEU A 517 -14.11 13.02 17.36
N GLU A 518 -14.19 13.81 16.30
CA GLU A 518 -14.65 15.21 16.37
C GLU A 518 -16.14 15.28 16.72
N HIS A 519 -17.00 14.47 16.09
CA HIS A 519 -18.43 14.38 16.42
C HIS A 519 -18.65 13.93 17.88
N LEU A 520 -17.93 12.90 18.33
CA LEU A 520 -18.00 12.42 19.72
C LEU A 520 -17.54 13.47 20.74
N ALA A 521 -16.52 14.29 20.40
CA ALA A 521 -16.06 15.36 21.28
C ALA A 521 -17.07 16.54 21.34
N ALA A 522 -17.80 16.78 20.25
CA ALA A 522 -18.83 17.81 20.15
C ALA A 522 -20.17 17.42 20.78
N ALA A 523 -20.40 16.13 21.02
CA ALA A 523 -21.65 15.63 21.60
C ALA A 523 -21.68 15.81 23.12
N GLU A 524 -22.70 16.51 23.63
CA GLU A 524 -22.86 16.84 25.06
C GLU A 524 -22.92 15.59 25.97
N ASN A 525 -23.38 14.46 25.44
CA ASN A 525 -23.50 13.18 26.14
C ASN A 525 -22.19 12.35 26.16
N VAL A 526 -21.08 12.82 25.57
CA VAL A 526 -19.78 12.12 25.58
C VAL A 526 -18.60 13.04 25.90
N GLY A 527 -18.59 14.25 25.32
CA GLY A 527 -17.66 15.33 25.63
C GLY A 527 -16.20 15.13 25.18
N VAL A 528 -15.51 16.27 25.03
CA VAL A 528 -14.09 16.33 24.65
C VAL A 528 -13.17 15.62 25.63
N VAL A 529 -13.49 15.61 26.93
CA VAL A 529 -12.66 15.00 27.99
C VAL A 529 -12.51 13.50 27.80
N THR A 530 -13.63 12.80 27.51
CA THR A 530 -13.64 11.35 27.28
C THR A 530 -12.81 11.00 26.04
N VAL A 531 -13.02 11.70 24.92
CA VAL A 531 -12.23 11.51 23.70
C VAL A 531 -10.74 11.77 23.95
N ALA A 532 -10.39 12.85 24.66
CA ALA A 532 -9.02 13.20 25.00
C ALA A 532 -8.32 12.11 25.84
N ILE A 533 -9.01 11.51 26.83
CA ILE A 533 -8.48 10.39 27.64
C ILE A 533 -8.08 9.21 26.75
N HIS A 534 -8.89 8.84 25.75
CA HIS A 534 -8.57 7.74 24.85
C HIS A 534 -7.45 8.08 23.84
N VAL A 535 -7.42 9.33 23.34
CA VAL A 535 -6.39 9.80 22.38
C VAL A 535 -5.02 9.96 23.03
N THR A 536 -4.95 10.48 24.26
CA THR A 536 -3.71 10.65 25.04
C THR A 536 -3.31 9.41 25.86
N LYS A 537 -4.10 8.33 25.83
CA LYS A 537 -3.86 7.11 26.61
C LYS A 537 -2.45 6.55 26.41
N ARG A 538 -1.66 6.57 27.49
CA ARG A 538 -0.30 6.00 27.55
C ARG A 538 -0.32 4.51 27.22
N LEU A 539 0.62 4.07 26.37
CA LEU A 539 0.76 2.68 25.93
C LEU A 539 2.14 2.14 26.32
N LYS A 540 2.19 0.88 26.77
CA LYS A 540 3.44 0.20 27.18
C LYS A 540 4.40 -0.11 26.03
N LYS A 541 3.96 0.05 24.77
CA LYS A 541 4.74 -0.16 23.55
C LYS A 541 4.75 1.15 22.75
N PRO A 542 5.87 1.49 22.06
CA PRO A 542 5.94 2.68 21.24
C PRO A 542 4.88 2.64 20.12
N LEU A 543 4.23 3.78 19.87
CA LEU A 543 3.22 3.92 18.84
C LEU A 543 3.82 3.87 17.44
N GLY A 544 3.15 3.19 16.51
CA GLY A 544 3.49 3.24 15.09
C GLY A 544 3.28 4.65 14.53
N ILE A 545 4.19 5.11 13.66
CA ILE A 545 4.28 6.49 13.17
C ILE A 545 2.93 7.03 12.67
N LYS A 546 2.16 6.24 11.90
CA LYS A 546 0.84 6.66 11.38
C LYS A 546 -0.23 6.79 12.46
N SER A 547 -0.24 5.92 13.49
CA SER A 547 -1.16 6.06 14.62
C SER A 547 -0.83 7.31 15.45
N LEU A 548 0.45 7.58 15.68
CA LEU A 548 0.89 8.80 16.37
C LEU A 548 0.52 10.06 15.57
N GLN A 549 0.78 10.08 14.26
CA GLN A 549 0.38 11.17 13.36
C GLN A 549 -1.13 11.44 13.41
N GLY A 550 -1.96 10.40 13.37
CA GLY A 550 -3.41 10.53 13.48
C GLY A 550 -3.86 11.07 14.84
N ARG A 551 -3.27 10.62 15.96
CA ARG A 551 -3.56 11.17 17.30
C ARG A 551 -3.19 12.64 17.42
N LEU A 552 -2.03 13.06 16.90
CA LEU A 552 -1.63 14.47 16.89
C LEU A 552 -2.58 15.34 16.04
N LEU A 553 -3.04 14.83 14.88
CA LEU A 553 -4.02 15.52 14.05
C LEU A 553 -5.35 15.73 14.79
N VAL A 554 -5.85 14.70 15.51
CA VAL A 554 -7.05 14.81 16.34
C VAL A 554 -6.83 15.81 17.48
N LEU A 555 -5.72 15.75 18.22
CA LEU A 555 -5.42 16.71 19.30
C LEU A 555 -5.37 18.16 18.79
N LYS A 556 -4.76 18.40 17.63
CA LYS A 556 -4.73 19.73 16.98
C LYS A 556 -6.13 20.23 16.63
N LYS A 557 -7.00 19.35 16.13
CA LYS A 557 -8.42 19.65 15.83
C LYS A 557 -9.22 19.94 17.10
N LEU A 558 -9.09 19.12 18.15
CA LEU A 558 -9.77 19.34 19.43
C LEU A 558 -9.37 20.67 20.07
N LEU A 559 -8.07 21.02 20.08
CA LEU A 559 -7.57 22.30 20.60
C LEU A 559 -7.99 23.53 19.77
N ALA A 560 -8.46 23.34 18.54
CA ALA A 560 -8.99 24.42 17.72
C ALA A 560 -10.52 24.59 17.87
N ALA A 561 -11.22 23.59 18.39
CA ALA A 561 -12.67 23.55 18.51
C ALA A 561 -13.19 23.67 19.96
N PHE A 562 -12.38 23.31 20.96
CA PHE A 562 -12.77 23.28 22.37
C PHE A 562 -11.74 23.97 23.27
N ASP A 563 -12.25 24.67 24.29
CA ASP A 563 -11.43 25.23 25.36
C ASP A 563 -10.86 24.15 26.28
N LEU A 564 -9.73 24.45 26.94
CA LEU A 564 -9.10 23.56 27.91
C LEU A 564 -9.96 23.44 29.17
N VAL A 565 -10.18 22.21 29.65
CA VAL A 565 -11.06 21.92 30.79
C VAL A 565 -10.22 21.70 32.06
N PRO A 566 -10.22 22.63 33.03
CA PRO A 566 -9.43 22.50 34.26
C PRO A 566 -9.80 21.26 35.06
N GLY A 567 -8.82 20.62 35.70
CA GLY A 567 -9.03 19.40 36.48
C GLY A 567 -9.19 18.11 35.67
N SER A 568 -9.09 18.17 34.33
CA SER A 568 -9.20 17.01 33.43
C SER A 568 -7.87 16.64 32.75
N VAL A 569 -7.88 15.55 31.98
CA VAL A 569 -6.75 15.15 31.11
C VAL A 569 -6.61 16.12 29.91
N PHE A 570 -7.69 16.82 29.51
CA PHE A 570 -7.67 17.85 28.46
C PHE A 570 -7.20 19.20 29.02
N THR A 571 -6.00 19.20 29.59
CA THR A 571 -5.29 20.37 30.12
C THR A 571 -3.94 20.52 29.43
N ALA A 572 -3.35 21.72 29.45
CA ALA A 572 -2.03 21.92 28.86
C ALA A 572 -0.96 20.99 29.45
N SER A 573 -0.98 20.75 30.76
CA SER A 573 -0.03 19.81 31.40
C SER A 573 -0.27 18.36 30.95
N GLY A 574 -1.52 17.90 30.88
CA GLY A 574 -1.85 16.54 30.41
C GLY A 574 -1.47 16.29 28.94
N ILE A 575 -1.70 17.28 28.07
CA ILE A 575 -1.33 17.19 26.65
C ILE A 575 0.18 17.28 26.46
N MET A 576 0.88 18.18 27.18
CA MET A 576 2.35 18.25 27.14
C MET A 576 3.00 16.97 27.66
N ALA A 577 2.49 16.38 28.76
CA ALA A 577 2.97 15.10 29.27
C ALA A 577 2.82 13.98 28.24
N PHE A 578 1.73 13.94 27.46
CA PHE A 578 1.58 13.00 26.35
C PHE A 578 2.60 13.23 25.22
N LEU A 579 2.89 14.49 24.88
CA LEU A 579 3.92 14.84 23.86
C LEU A 579 5.33 14.47 24.32
N GLU A 580 5.65 14.62 25.62
CA GLU A 580 6.90 14.16 26.23
C GLU A 580 7.00 12.63 26.23
N ASP A 581 5.97 11.93 26.73
CA ASP A 581 5.91 10.46 26.78
C ASP A 581 6.08 9.80 25.41
N CYS A 582 5.51 10.40 24.36
CA CYS A 582 5.64 9.92 22.99
C CYS A 582 6.88 10.47 22.26
N ASN A 583 7.71 11.26 22.95
CA ASN A 583 8.86 11.99 22.41
C ASN A 583 8.54 12.77 21.11
N CYS A 584 7.35 13.37 21.01
CA CYS A 584 6.89 14.02 19.79
C CYS A 584 7.77 15.20 19.38
N LEU A 585 8.27 15.96 20.37
CA LEU A 585 9.03 17.20 20.16
C LEU A 585 10.44 16.96 19.55
N ALA A 586 11.06 15.80 19.84
CA ALA A 586 12.36 15.41 19.31
C ALA A 586 12.34 14.12 18.46
N HIS A 587 11.15 13.64 18.07
CA HIS A 587 10.98 12.42 17.27
C HIS A 587 11.77 12.43 15.95
N GLN A 588 12.22 11.28 15.46
CA GLN A 588 13.01 11.18 14.21
C GLN A 588 12.27 11.68 12.95
N SER A 589 10.95 11.46 12.87
CA SER A 589 10.13 11.93 11.73
C SER A 589 9.78 13.42 11.85
N ARG A 590 10.03 14.17 10.77
CA ARG A 590 9.68 15.59 10.63
C ARG A 590 8.20 15.85 10.89
N GLU A 591 7.32 15.02 10.31
CA GLU A 591 5.86 15.13 10.41
C GLU A 591 5.37 15.12 11.86
N ILE A 592 6.02 14.31 12.72
CA ILE A 592 5.68 14.18 14.15
C ILE A 592 6.20 15.39 14.94
N ARG A 593 7.42 15.88 14.63
CA ARG A 593 7.98 17.08 15.26
C ARG A 593 7.18 18.34 14.92
N GLU A 594 6.76 18.49 13.67
CA GLU A 594 5.92 19.61 13.23
C GLU A 594 4.54 19.53 13.89
N GLY A 595 3.90 18.35 13.93
CA GLY A 595 2.63 18.16 14.65
C GLY A 595 2.73 18.46 16.15
N GLY A 596 3.83 18.05 16.81
CA GLY A 596 4.11 18.39 18.21
C GLY A 596 4.35 19.89 18.42
N LYS A 597 5.10 20.54 17.52
CA LYS A 597 5.36 21.98 17.55
C LYS A 597 4.07 22.79 17.41
N ASP A 598 3.21 22.43 16.44
CA ASP A 598 1.92 23.07 16.21
C ASP A 598 1.00 23.03 17.44
N ILE A 599 0.89 21.86 18.08
CA ILE A 599 0.12 21.69 19.32
C ILE A 599 0.71 22.54 20.45
N THR A 600 2.02 22.53 20.61
CA THR A 600 2.73 23.32 21.64
C THR A 600 2.49 24.83 21.45
N VAL A 601 2.57 25.32 20.21
CA VAL A 601 2.30 26.73 19.88
C VAL A 601 0.84 27.08 20.14
N SER A 602 -0.10 26.18 19.82
CA SER A 602 -1.53 26.37 20.10
C SER A 602 -1.80 26.46 21.60
N LEU A 603 -1.21 25.57 22.41
CA LEU A 603 -1.30 25.62 23.87
C LEU A 603 -0.69 26.90 24.46
N TYR A 604 0.44 27.36 23.92
CA TYR A 604 1.09 28.61 24.33
C TYR A 604 0.21 29.85 24.07
N LEU A 605 -0.59 29.86 23.00
CA LEU A 605 -1.55 30.93 22.72
C LEU A 605 -2.77 30.98 23.67
N VAL A 606 -2.99 29.90 24.44
CA VAL A 606 -4.08 29.77 25.41
C VAL A 606 -3.59 29.97 26.85
N VAL A 607 -2.51 29.28 27.26
CA VAL A 607 -2.03 29.24 28.66
C VAL A 607 -0.72 30.01 28.88
N GLY A 608 -0.02 30.41 27.81
CA GLY A 608 1.22 31.17 27.90
C GLY A 608 2.38 30.38 28.51
N THR A 609 3.08 30.99 29.48
CA THR A 609 4.39 30.54 29.99
C THR A 609 4.37 29.24 30.80
N GLU A 610 3.19 28.69 31.12
CA GLU A 610 3.08 27.38 31.75
C GLU A 610 3.67 26.26 30.86
N VAL A 611 3.58 26.42 29.53
CA VAL A 611 4.15 25.47 28.56
C VAL A 611 5.68 25.45 28.62
N ASP A 612 6.34 26.57 28.97
CA ASP A 612 7.80 26.67 29.01
C ASP A 612 8.43 25.74 30.07
N LYS A 613 7.67 25.32 31.08
CA LYS A 613 8.11 24.34 32.10
C LYS A 613 8.42 22.98 31.48
N HIS A 614 7.63 22.59 30.48
CA HIS A 614 7.69 21.30 29.77
C HIS A 614 8.75 21.27 28.65
N LEU A 615 9.24 22.44 28.21
CA LEU A 615 10.20 22.55 27.10
C LEU A 615 11.67 22.55 27.54
N LYS A 616 11.94 22.48 28.85
CA LYS A 616 13.30 22.50 29.43
C LYS A 616 14.17 21.30 29.06
N SER A 617 13.56 20.21 28.58
CA SER A 617 14.25 19.03 28.05
C SER A 617 14.79 19.21 26.63
N LEU A 618 14.41 20.28 25.92
CA LEU A 618 14.83 20.53 24.54
C LEU A 618 16.19 21.23 24.47
N ARG A 619 16.99 20.88 23.45
CA ARG A 619 18.29 21.52 23.18
C ARG A 619 18.14 23.03 22.93
N PRO A 620 19.13 23.86 23.30
CA PRO A 620 19.03 25.32 23.19
C PRO A 620 18.62 25.85 21.80
N LYS A 621 19.15 25.27 20.71
CA LYS A 621 18.74 25.64 19.34
C LYS A 621 17.27 25.34 19.07
N GLN A 622 16.79 24.16 19.49
CA GLN A 622 15.37 23.82 19.34
C GLN A 622 14.48 24.70 20.21
N LEU A 623 14.92 25.03 21.44
CA LEU A 623 14.19 25.95 22.31
C LEU A 623 14.06 27.34 21.66
N ALA A 624 15.12 27.84 21.02
CA ALA A 624 15.07 29.08 20.24
C ALA A 624 14.07 28.99 19.06
N ASP A 625 14.01 27.86 18.33
CA ASP A 625 13.04 27.64 17.25
C ASP A 625 11.57 27.64 17.74
N TYR A 626 11.32 27.22 18.99
CA TYR A 626 10.01 27.29 19.64
C TYR A 626 9.70 28.71 20.13
N GLN A 627 10.65 29.40 20.77
CA GLN A 627 10.51 30.80 21.17
C GLN A 627 10.25 31.72 19.98
N ALA A 628 10.94 31.51 18.84
CA ALA A 628 10.69 32.23 17.60
C ALA A 628 9.26 31.97 17.08
N ALA A 629 8.78 30.72 17.11
CA ALA A 629 7.43 30.37 16.71
C ALA A 629 6.35 30.96 17.65
N PHE A 630 6.61 30.99 18.96
CA PHE A 630 5.75 31.63 19.95
C PHE A 630 5.64 33.14 19.73
N ASN A 631 6.76 33.81 19.42
CA ASN A 631 6.78 35.23 19.11
C ASN A 631 6.05 35.52 17.79
N ALA A 632 6.28 34.72 16.74
CA ALA A 632 5.55 34.84 15.47
C ALA A 632 4.04 34.64 15.65
N ALA A 633 3.62 33.64 16.43
CA ALA A 633 2.22 33.36 16.72
C ALA A 633 1.55 34.49 17.54
N LYS A 634 2.25 35.06 18.52
CA LYS A 634 1.80 36.25 19.27
C LYS A 634 1.61 37.46 18.35
N THR A 635 2.57 37.74 17.47
CA THR A 635 2.48 38.85 16.50
C THR A 635 1.33 38.65 15.51
N ALA A 636 1.12 37.44 15.00
CA ALA A 636 -0.01 37.11 14.12
C ALA A 636 -1.38 37.28 14.82
N LYS A 637 -1.49 36.85 16.09
CA LYS A 637 -2.71 37.04 16.91
C LYS A 637 -3.00 38.53 17.14
N LYS A 638 -1.97 39.36 17.36
CA LYS A 638 -2.09 40.82 17.51
C LYS A 638 -2.59 41.48 16.21
N TRP A 639 -1.95 41.19 15.08
CA TRP A 639 -2.32 41.73 13.76
C TRP A 639 -3.77 41.42 13.35
N ASN A 640 -4.26 40.21 13.64
CA ASN A 640 -5.66 39.84 13.37
C ASN A 640 -6.67 40.55 14.29
N CYS A 641 -6.28 40.90 15.52
CA CYS A 641 -7.10 41.69 16.44
C CYS A 641 -7.19 43.16 15.98
N ASP A 642 -6.07 43.75 15.56
CA ASP A 642 -6.03 45.11 15.02
C ASP A 642 -6.89 45.24 13.74
N ARG A 643 -6.88 44.23 12.85
CA ARG A 643 -7.74 44.19 11.65
C ARG A 643 -9.24 44.08 11.96
N THR A 644 -9.63 43.32 12.98
CA THR A 644 -11.04 43.20 13.38
C THR A 644 -11.52 44.48 14.08
N LEU A 645 -10.68 45.13 14.87
CA LEU A 645 -10.99 46.42 15.50
C LEU A 645 -11.07 47.57 14.47
N ALA A 646 -10.23 47.56 13.43
CA ALA A 646 -10.30 48.52 12.33
C ALA A 646 -11.58 48.36 11.48
N SER A 647 -12.02 47.12 11.23
CA SER A 647 -13.22 46.85 10.42
C SER A 647 -14.52 47.33 11.06
N VAL A 648 -14.58 47.45 12.39
CA VAL A 648 -15.77 47.96 13.11
C VAL A 648 -15.85 49.49 13.07
N LYS A 649 -14.71 50.20 12.94
CA LYS A 649 -14.68 51.67 12.87
C LYS A 649 -14.97 52.23 11.46
N ALA A 650 -14.84 51.42 10.42
CA ALA A 650 -15.12 51.83 9.03
C ALA A 650 -16.61 51.77 8.63
N ALA A 651 -17.50 51.29 9.51
CA ALA A 651 -18.91 51.09 9.18
C ALA A 651 -19.79 52.37 9.29
N ASN A 652 -19.25 53.48 9.81
CA ASN A 652 -19.98 54.74 10.04
C ASN A 652 -19.43 55.93 9.22
N SER A 653 -19.27 55.76 7.90
CA SER A 653 -19.23 56.89 6.94
C SER A 653 -19.40 56.39 5.50
N SER A 654 -20.62 56.47 4.96
CA SER A 654 -20.95 56.03 3.60
C SER A 654 -21.54 57.15 2.74
N THR A 655 -20.70 57.74 1.88
CA THR A 655 -21.00 58.57 0.68
C THR A 655 -19.63 58.83 0.02
N ASP A 656 -19.41 58.87 -1.29
CA ASP A 656 -20.14 58.50 -2.51
C ASP A 656 -19.05 58.53 -3.64
N GLY A 657 -19.35 58.19 -4.89
CA GLY A 657 -18.51 58.61 -6.03
C GLY A 657 -17.70 57.51 -6.74
N ARG A 658 -18.20 57.14 -7.92
CA ARG A 658 -17.70 56.18 -8.90
C ARG A 658 -16.79 56.84 -9.95
N THR A 659 -15.55 56.35 -10.16
CA THR A 659 -14.90 56.25 -11.50
C THR A 659 -13.58 55.44 -11.52
N LYS A 660 -13.25 54.85 -12.69
CA LYS A 660 -11.89 54.46 -13.13
C LYS A 660 -11.36 55.55 -14.09
N PRO A 661 -10.05 55.72 -14.31
CA PRO A 661 -9.35 54.94 -15.36
C PRO A 661 -7.90 54.53 -15.00
N SER A 662 -7.17 54.05 -16.01
CA SER A 662 -5.79 53.56 -16.00
C SER A 662 -4.74 54.69 -16.17
N ASP A 663 -3.46 54.41 -15.86
CA ASP A 663 -2.37 54.30 -16.86
C ASP A 663 -1.00 53.99 -16.19
N GLU A 664 0.03 53.84 -17.03
CA GLU A 664 1.35 53.27 -16.76
C GLU A 664 2.32 54.21 -16.01
N VAL A 665 3.46 53.67 -15.54
CA VAL A 665 4.83 54.13 -15.93
C VAL A 665 5.91 53.22 -15.27
N GLN A 666 7.01 53.03 -16.00
CA GLN A 666 8.19 52.21 -15.66
C GLN A 666 9.34 53.04 -15.05
N LEU A 667 10.45 52.35 -14.71
CA LEU A 667 11.86 52.76 -14.48
C LEU A 667 12.38 52.47 -13.06
N GLU A 668 13.68 52.20 -12.84
CA GLU A 668 14.67 51.42 -13.63
C GLU A 668 15.90 51.14 -12.72
N HIS A 669 16.80 50.28 -13.19
CA HIS A 669 18.00 49.85 -12.48
C HIS A 669 19.19 50.78 -12.77
N ARG A 670 20.09 51.04 -11.80
CA ARG A 670 21.41 51.60 -12.08
C ARG A 670 22.48 51.16 -11.07
N VAL A 671 23.66 50.84 -11.60
CA VAL A 671 24.88 50.41 -10.92
C VAL A 671 26.03 51.26 -11.47
N GLU A 672 27.00 51.65 -10.65
CA GLU A 672 28.43 51.75 -11.01
C GLU A 672 29.31 52.03 -9.78
N ASP A 673 30.58 51.63 -9.85
CA ASP A 673 31.49 51.38 -8.71
C ASP A 673 32.48 52.51 -8.38
N ALA A 674 33.09 52.44 -7.18
CA ALA A 674 34.43 52.99 -6.89
C ALA A 674 35.16 52.18 -5.79
N ALA A 675 36.48 52.00 -5.93
CA ALA A 675 37.28 50.97 -5.25
C ALA A 675 37.96 51.37 -3.92
N GLY A 676 38.39 50.36 -3.11
CA GLY A 676 39.60 50.50 -2.29
C GLY A 676 39.74 49.72 -0.97
N SER A 677 40.50 48.61 -0.99
CA SER A 677 41.28 48.00 0.13
C SER A 677 40.59 47.13 1.22
N GLU A 678 40.54 45.82 0.91
CA GLU A 678 40.90 44.61 1.70
C GLU A 678 40.66 44.49 3.23
N GLY A 679 40.16 43.31 3.67
CA GLY A 679 40.59 42.77 4.97
C GLY A 679 39.64 41.91 5.84
N GLY A 680 38.60 41.25 5.34
CA GLY A 680 37.76 40.38 6.21
C GLY A 680 36.78 39.49 5.44
N GLY A 681 37.01 38.18 5.46
CA GLY A 681 36.31 37.23 4.59
C GLY A 681 34.80 37.11 4.84
N SER A 682 34.00 37.49 3.84
CA SER A 682 32.58 37.12 3.78
C SER A 682 32.44 35.60 3.64
N VAL A 683 31.65 34.98 4.52
CA VAL A 683 31.33 33.55 4.40
C VAL A 683 30.37 33.38 3.23
N ASN A 684 30.80 32.69 2.18
CA ASN A 684 29.97 32.41 1.01
C ASN A 684 28.62 31.78 1.42
N GLU A 685 27.53 32.55 1.25
CA GLU A 685 26.19 32.27 1.77
C GLU A 685 25.54 30.98 1.21
N TYR A 686 26.19 30.35 0.22
CA TYR A 686 25.73 29.18 -0.52
C TYR A 686 26.55 27.90 -0.31
N MET A 687 27.45 27.86 0.69
CA MET A 687 28.37 26.73 0.92
C MET A 687 28.16 26.04 2.27
N CYS A 688 28.17 24.70 2.28
CA CYS A 688 28.15 23.90 3.51
C CYS A 688 29.48 24.03 4.30
N PRO A 689 29.48 24.47 5.57
CA PRO A 689 30.73 24.64 6.34
C PRO A 689 31.55 23.35 6.50
N PHE A 690 30.87 22.20 6.61
CA PHE A 690 31.49 20.91 6.87
C PHE A 690 32.07 20.27 5.60
N CYS A 691 31.25 20.02 4.56
CA CYS A 691 31.74 19.34 3.35
C CYS A 691 32.31 20.30 2.30
N ARG A 692 32.03 21.61 2.37
CA ARG A 692 32.42 22.67 1.42
C ARG A 692 31.82 22.56 0.01
N ILE A 693 30.74 21.78 -0.16
CA ILE A 693 29.94 21.77 -1.39
C ILE A 693 29.03 23.01 -1.40
N ALA A 694 28.91 23.67 -2.56
CA ALA A 694 28.05 24.83 -2.79
C ALA A 694 26.94 24.56 -3.82
N SER A 695 25.81 25.28 -3.75
CA SER A 695 24.68 25.12 -4.68
C SER A 695 23.80 26.37 -4.76
N GLU A 696 23.29 26.70 -5.94
CA GLU A 696 22.43 27.89 -6.20
C GLU A 696 21.05 27.85 -5.52
N ARG A 697 20.63 26.69 -4.96
CA ARG A 697 19.43 26.55 -4.13
C ARG A 697 19.75 25.76 -2.86
N PHE A 698 20.65 26.30 -2.05
CA PHE A 698 21.16 25.64 -0.84
C PHE A 698 20.17 25.72 0.34
N ASP A 699 19.36 24.68 0.52
CA ASP A 699 18.74 24.39 1.83
C ASP A 699 19.78 23.70 2.73
N ALA A 700 20.38 24.49 3.61
CA ALA A 700 21.42 24.04 4.54
C ALA A 700 20.93 22.92 5.47
N ASP A 701 19.70 23.02 5.98
CA ASP A 701 19.14 22.02 6.89
C ASP A 701 18.84 20.71 6.14
N GLN A 702 18.27 20.76 4.93
CA GLN A 702 18.13 19.54 4.12
C GLN A 702 19.49 18.88 3.86
N HIS A 703 20.54 19.66 3.59
CA HIS A 703 21.88 19.11 3.39
C HIS A 703 22.44 18.45 4.66
N PHE A 704 22.43 19.11 5.83
CA PHE A 704 22.96 18.56 7.08
C PHE A 704 22.26 17.25 7.51
N TRP A 705 20.94 17.17 7.32
CA TRP A 705 20.13 16.04 7.76
C TRP A 705 20.07 14.88 6.76
N LYS A 706 20.25 15.09 5.45
CA LYS A 706 20.14 14.02 4.43
C LYS A 706 21.43 13.70 3.67
N SER A 707 22.27 14.69 3.39
CA SER A 707 23.30 14.57 2.33
C SER A 707 24.72 14.93 2.76
N CYS A 708 24.93 15.47 3.97
CA CYS A 708 26.25 15.84 4.43
C CYS A 708 27.03 14.61 4.92
N LYS A 709 28.02 14.19 4.13
CA LYS A 709 28.91 13.04 4.41
C LYS A 709 29.74 13.17 5.70
N MET A 710 30.01 14.41 6.15
CA MET A 710 30.81 14.71 7.35
C MET A 710 30.02 14.52 8.65
N LEU A 711 28.69 14.44 8.56
CA LEU A 711 27.78 14.45 9.69
C LEU A 711 27.03 13.12 9.81
N THR A 712 26.74 12.67 11.03
CA THR A 712 25.97 11.45 11.31
C THR A 712 25.00 11.67 12.49
N PRO A 713 23.79 11.08 12.47
CA PRO A 713 22.89 11.11 13.62
C PRO A 713 23.34 10.10 14.69
N CYS A 714 23.66 10.57 15.90
CA CYS A 714 23.95 9.72 17.04
C CYS A 714 22.79 8.76 17.32
N LYS A 715 23.09 7.47 17.45
CA LYS A 715 22.10 6.41 17.66
C LYS A 715 21.38 6.47 19.02
N MET A 716 21.88 7.27 19.95
CA MET A 716 21.37 7.37 21.32
C MET A 716 20.50 8.61 21.57
N CYS A 717 20.94 9.80 21.14
CA CYS A 717 20.22 11.08 21.34
C CYS A 717 19.63 11.68 20.03
N GLY A 718 19.88 11.06 18.87
CA GLY A 718 19.39 11.55 17.58
C GLY A 718 20.00 12.87 17.09
N GLN A 719 21.00 13.42 17.78
CA GLN A 719 21.70 14.64 17.34
C GLN A 719 22.53 14.36 16.09
N VAL A 720 22.46 15.26 15.11
CA VAL A 720 23.42 15.28 13.99
C VAL A 720 24.71 15.91 14.50
N ILE A 721 25.78 15.12 14.51
CA ILE A 721 27.12 15.47 15.02
C ILE A 721 28.13 15.20 13.91
N GLU A 722 29.30 15.84 13.97
CA GLU A 722 30.41 15.50 13.10
C GLU A 722 30.97 14.11 13.43
N ILE A 723 31.29 13.33 12.40
CA ILE A 723 31.77 11.94 12.60
C ILE A 723 33.10 11.92 13.38
N SER A 724 33.91 12.97 13.25
CA SER A 724 35.17 13.18 13.98
C SER A 724 34.99 13.31 15.50
N THR A 725 33.88 13.92 15.96
CA THR A 725 33.60 14.22 17.37
C THR A 725 32.61 13.25 18.01
N LEU A 726 32.05 12.29 17.25
CA LEU A 726 31.04 11.34 17.73
C LEU A 726 31.47 10.56 18.99
N THR A 727 32.73 10.15 19.07
CA THR A 727 33.28 9.44 20.24
C THR A 727 33.25 10.32 21.49
N ASP A 728 33.69 11.57 21.40
CA ASP A 728 33.72 12.48 22.54
C ASP A 728 32.32 12.96 22.91
N HIS A 729 31.43 13.16 21.93
CA HIS A 729 30.00 13.37 22.17
C HIS A 729 29.40 12.24 23.01
N LEU A 730 29.59 10.97 22.62
CA LEU A 730 29.06 9.81 23.34
C LEU A 730 29.57 9.68 24.78
N LEU A 731 30.74 10.25 25.10
CA LEU A 731 31.37 10.17 26.42
C LEU A 731 31.11 11.39 27.31
N VAL A 732 30.99 12.59 26.74
CA VAL A 732 30.95 13.86 27.47
C VAL A 732 29.56 14.52 27.41
N GLU A 733 29.01 14.65 26.21
CA GLU A 733 27.86 15.51 25.90
C GLU A 733 26.52 14.77 25.78
N CYS A 734 26.55 13.48 25.45
CA CYS A 734 25.35 12.71 25.13
C CYS A 734 24.46 12.51 26.36
N GLU A 735 23.14 12.66 26.18
CA GLU A 735 22.11 12.35 27.18
C GLU A 735 22.27 10.94 27.78
N MET A 736 22.77 9.99 26.98
CA MET A 736 23.01 8.59 27.36
C MET A 736 24.49 8.27 27.59
N ARG A 737 25.33 9.27 27.91
CA ARG A 737 26.77 9.07 28.19
C ARG A 737 27.06 8.03 29.26
N GLN A 738 26.18 7.90 30.25
CA GLN A 738 26.27 6.90 31.32
C GLN A 738 26.28 5.45 30.82
N ASN A 739 25.82 5.19 29.58
CA ASN A 739 25.83 3.87 28.96
C ASN A 739 27.13 3.56 28.20
N HIS A 740 28.09 4.49 28.13
CA HIS A 740 29.31 4.37 27.33
C HIS A 740 30.57 4.60 28.18
N ARG A 741 31.65 3.89 27.85
CA ARG A 741 32.96 4.05 28.49
C ARG A 741 34.07 3.98 27.45
N LYS A 742 35.08 4.85 27.59
CA LYS A 742 36.21 4.91 26.67
C LYS A 742 37.08 3.66 26.81
N CYS A 743 37.35 2.97 25.71
CA CYS A 743 38.26 1.82 25.71
C CYS A 743 39.73 2.31 25.80
N PRO A 744 40.54 1.80 26.74
CA PRO A 744 41.94 2.23 26.91
C PRO A 744 42.88 1.74 25.80
N ARG A 745 42.51 0.69 25.05
CA ARG A 745 43.32 0.12 23.95
C ARG A 745 43.07 0.81 22.61
N CYS A 746 41.79 1.04 22.28
CA CYS A 746 41.35 1.44 20.95
C CYS A 746 40.79 2.87 20.87
N GLY A 747 40.58 3.52 22.03
CA GLY A 747 40.17 4.93 22.14
C GLY A 747 38.69 5.24 21.93
N GLU A 748 37.88 4.28 21.49
CA GLU A 748 36.46 4.47 21.15
C GLU A 748 35.52 4.43 22.37
N ALA A 749 34.30 4.94 22.18
CA ALA A 749 33.21 4.89 23.15
C ALA A 749 32.45 3.55 23.02
N ILE A 750 32.67 2.64 23.97
CA ILE A 750 32.07 1.30 23.98
C ILE A 750 30.92 1.24 24.97
N THR A 751 29.79 0.64 24.58
CA THR A 751 28.61 0.48 25.45
C THR A 751 28.94 -0.43 26.64
N LEU A 752 28.55 -0.03 27.86
CA LEU A 752 28.87 -0.75 29.11
C LEU A 752 28.58 -2.26 29.07
N LYS A 753 27.43 -2.66 28.47
CA LYS A 753 27.04 -4.07 28.32
C LYS A 753 28.07 -4.95 27.62
N PHE A 754 28.91 -4.36 26.75
CA PHE A 754 29.93 -5.08 25.99
C PHE A 754 31.36 -4.69 26.38
N PHE A 755 31.54 -3.71 27.28
CA PHE A 755 32.84 -3.15 27.64
C PHE A 755 33.80 -4.20 28.22
N GLU A 756 33.35 -4.98 29.20
CA GLU A 756 34.19 -5.99 29.86
C GLU A 756 34.62 -7.09 28.88
N ARG A 757 33.69 -7.58 28.04
CA ARG A 757 33.98 -8.57 26.98
C ARG A 757 34.97 -8.03 25.94
N HIS A 758 34.77 -6.79 25.51
CA HIS A 758 35.62 -6.13 24.52
C HIS A 758 37.06 -5.92 25.01
N VAL A 759 37.23 -5.54 26.28
CA VAL A 759 38.56 -5.37 26.90
C VAL A 759 39.21 -6.71 27.22
N SER A 760 38.46 -7.69 27.73
CA SER A 760 39.00 -9.01 28.12
C SER A 760 39.40 -9.89 26.94
N LEU A 761 38.63 -9.89 25.85
CA LEU A 761 38.93 -10.66 24.63
C LEU A 761 39.90 -9.96 23.67
N ASN A 762 40.35 -8.74 24.00
CA ASN A 762 41.18 -7.91 23.12
C ASN A 762 40.57 -7.67 21.71
N ASP A 763 39.22 -7.62 21.65
CA ASP A 763 38.35 -7.55 20.45
C ASP A 763 38.42 -6.17 19.73
N CYS A 764 39.59 -5.54 19.74
CA CYS A 764 39.85 -4.25 19.10
C CYS A 764 41.32 -4.06 18.73
N PRO A 765 41.58 -3.36 17.60
CA PRO A 765 42.93 -2.95 17.24
C PRO A 765 43.46 -1.91 18.25
N LEU A 766 44.79 -1.87 18.37
CA LEU A 766 45.48 -0.82 19.13
C LEU A 766 45.41 0.49 18.35
N ARG A 767 45.09 1.59 19.02
CA ARG A 767 45.03 2.92 18.41
C ARG A 767 46.40 3.33 17.84
N ALA A 768 46.47 3.71 16.57
CA ALA A 768 47.68 4.30 15.99
C ALA A 768 48.13 5.58 16.73
N GLN A 769 49.44 5.74 16.94
CA GLN A 769 50.00 6.86 17.72
C GLN A 769 49.81 8.24 17.05
N PHE A 770 49.65 8.27 15.72
CA PHE A 770 49.56 9.50 14.92
C PHE A 770 48.39 9.47 13.93
N GLY A 771 47.29 8.77 14.27
CA GLY A 771 46.10 8.65 13.44
C GLY A 771 44.83 9.16 14.11
N ASN A 772 43.89 9.61 13.28
CA ASN A 772 42.47 9.67 13.67
C ASN A 772 41.89 8.25 13.60
N ARG A 773 40.75 7.98 14.25
CA ARG A 773 40.09 6.66 14.16
C ARG A 773 38.59 6.81 13.95
N CYS A 774 38.07 6.21 12.89
CA CYS A 774 36.69 6.39 12.45
C CYS A 774 35.72 5.55 13.30
N PRO A 775 34.80 6.16 14.08
CA PRO A 775 33.86 5.41 14.93
C PRO A 775 32.74 4.71 14.15
N LEU A 776 32.76 4.75 12.81
CA LEU A 776 31.80 4.06 11.94
C LEU A 776 32.39 2.78 11.34
N CYS A 777 33.59 2.84 10.74
CA CYS A 777 34.26 1.67 10.15
C CYS A 777 35.38 1.08 11.03
N HIS A 778 35.72 1.72 12.14
CA HIS A 778 36.75 1.30 13.10
C HIS A 778 38.21 1.33 12.59
N GLU A 779 38.43 1.88 11.40
CA GLU A 779 39.74 2.05 10.74
C GLU A 779 40.47 3.33 11.22
N ASP A 780 41.81 3.27 11.21
CA ASP A 780 42.66 4.43 11.47
C ASP A 780 42.88 5.23 10.18
N THR A 781 42.78 6.56 10.26
CA THR A 781 42.91 7.49 9.14
C THR A 781 44.01 8.52 9.42
N ALA A 782 44.48 9.23 8.39
CA ALA A 782 45.52 10.24 8.53
C ALA A 782 45.15 11.31 9.58
N PRO A 783 46.14 11.91 10.29
CA PRO A 783 45.87 12.86 11.37
C PRO A 783 45.31 14.20 10.87
N GLY A 784 44.59 14.90 11.76
CA GLY A 784 43.99 16.22 11.50
C GLY A 784 42.73 16.19 10.63
N GLU A 785 42.14 17.36 10.38
CA GLU A 785 40.89 17.48 9.60
C GLU A 785 41.02 16.94 8.18
N ASN A 786 42.17 17.11 7.54
CA ASN A 786 42.38 16.66 6.16
C ASN A 786 42.27 15.13 6.01
N GLY A 787 42.69 14.36 7.02
CA GLY A 787 42.51 12.90 7.00
C GLY A 787 41.06 12.46 7.19
N TRP A 788 40.28 13.19 8.01
CA TRP A 788 38.83 13.00 8.09
C TRP A 788 38.12 13.33 6.77
N ARG A 789 38.53 14.41 6.11
CA ARG A 789 38.00 14.80 4.80
C ARG A 789 38.31 13.73 3.74
N CYS A 790 39.58 13.33 3.63
CA CYS A 790 40.01 12.27 2.71
C CYS A 790 39.19 11.00 2.94
N HIS A 791 39.12 10.51 4.18
CA HIS A 791 38.40 9.28 4.50
C HIS A 791 36.88 9.35 4.24
N LEU A 792 36.22 10.46 4.57
CA LEU A 792 34.76 10.56 4.52
C LEU A 792 34.20 11.12 3.20
N LEU A 793 35.00 11.88 2.44
CA LEU A 793 34.61 12.51 1.18
C LEU A 793 35.24 11.85 -0.05
N ASP A 794 36.53 11.52 0.00
CA ASP A 794 37.34 11.17 -1.18
C ASP A 794 37.55 9.64 -1.30
N GLU A 795 37.93 8.98 -0.20
CA GLU A 795 38.01 7.51 -0.08
C GLU A 795 36.61 6.88 0.11
N GLY A 796 35.79 7.52 0.95
CA GLY A 796 34.43 7.09 1.28
C GLY A 796 34.38 5.97 2.34
N CYS A 797 34.20 6.35 3.60
CA CYS A 797 34.02 5.41 4.72
C CYS A 797 32.96 4.33 4.43
N PRO A 798 33.32 3.03 4.44
CA PRO A 798 32.43 1.94 4.00
C PRO A 798 31.20 1.73 4.90
N GLN A 799 31.25 2.23 6.14
CA GLN A 799 30.15 2.17 7.11
C GLN A 799 29.43 3.51 7.32
N ASN A 800 29.72 4.53 6.48
CA ASN A 800 28.98 5.79 6.52
C ASN A 800 27.76 5.69 5.61
N PRO A 801 26.51 5.73 6.14
CA PRO A 801 25.29 5.58 5.34
C PRO A 801 25.00 6.79 4.42
N ARG A 802 25.94 7.74 4.32
CA ARG A 802 25.89 8.94 3.48
C ARG A 802 27.07 9.06 2.51
N SER A 803 28.12 8.21 2.64
CA SER A 803 29.31 8.27 1.78
C SER A 803 29.05 7.75 0.37
#